data_AF-A0A2N4UNA0-F1
#
_entry.id   AF-A0A2N4UNA0-F1
#
_cell.length_a   1.000
_cell.length_b   1.000
_cell.length_c   1.000
_cell.angle_alpha   90.00
_cell.angle_beta   90.00
_cell.angle_gamma   90.00
#
_symmetry.space_group_name_H-M   'P 1'
#
loop_
_entity.id
_entity.type
_entity.pdbx_description
1 polymer ?
#
loop_
_entity_poly.entity_id
_entity_poly.type
_entity_poly.pdbx_seq_one_letter_code
_entity_poly.pdbx_strand_id
1 'polypeptide(L)'
;MSFLLNNDLYLKGTFNGWGNDTRFKKINKGIYQASLILLPLQYRFKISDLNGSDAFSFTADTIKEVECKLDEPIHLLSAKGIGNDIIVNIEKPACYCFEITVIDNIFSLEIKCSLSDKIRSKLSRDLILESFSINAYNKEIKEKGRWVLPSKVLFSELAINNKTACPFVFGDNIDGYYEGHTHSFIGGKYNHKQGWIVGGFSSFINKKINNKTVNINADIFPYGVTHYYDTEINNNCNDTLMLFSDAKSQQRCIALSIESEYPAILSIAPQLNIMLSESVVKTFNHGVVYSVSPDDFQEIMPKFIAICANKSFVFEEPDDSQYPELIETALFDRRQVTPIISSQYLESQMTVYITLADSEADAISAANRMLAQDGTTQHKQAVYDVLTNTYLWTSDLEYNRALMWSKLSGRVFVSTEYGHGIWAGLPWFKDCWGRDTFIALSGISLVNGFMDEAKNIISRFSQWQMTDPNHCHYGRIPNRVTSFDDMIYNTTDGTPWMIREIWDYLRYSGDRDFAITIYPVVQTYIAGVEKYYLDDKCLMTHRDPDTWMDAKLFGLYPWSARGNRANDIQALWYTSLQVAIKLADITGNVDSKQHYQQLADAVKQNFTPLFWASSSHQLADCIKADGQQDMKVRPNQLMAITVPYEQDFIDREIGAYVVSNTVSELLFPWGITSLSQYDPQFHPYHDNQPHYHKDAAYHNGTIWGWNAGFTVTALTLYGYDDFAYSLTKNLVDQILYQGHRGTMSENVDAFLGDNQNVTLSGTYAQAWSVSEFTRNGFQDYLGYQPNLIEGIITLAPSLPSEWNKFHAEVDVAVNNRLLIDFKRNAKGEQCYILTMLEQNNLSLVLKLTADDKSKYQTILPISNQTMELRFNPYSAQLFIDGVEYKIEQIQSSYQVLIGRLSFAQPDLKIKPQALQTQHWLQQQVERLASINTDS
;
A
#
# COMPACT_ATOMS: atom_id res chain seq x y z
N MET A 1 18.35 4.80 39.29
CA MET A 1 17.11 5.43 39.84
C MET A 1 16.88 6.91 39.47
N SER A 2 17.86 7.83 39.48
CA SER A 2 17.60 9.26 39.20
C SER A 2 17.32 9.60 37.73
N PHE A 3 17.62 8.70 36.78
CA PHE A 3 17.54 8.95 35.33
C PHE A 3 16.21 8.52 34.66
N LEU A 4 15.44 7.61 35.25
CA LEU A 4 14.07 7.28 34.80
C LEU A 4 13.04 8.38 35.14
N LEU A 5 13.46 9.41 35.89
CA LEU A 5 12.59 10.54 36.22
C LEU A 5 12.32 11.46 35.02
N ASN A 6 13.13 11.38 33.95
CA ASN A 6 13.06 12.29 32.81
C ASN A 6 12.78 11.63 31.45
N ASN A 7 12.77 10.30 31.35
CA ASN A 7 12.57 9.59 30.08
C ASN A 7 11.29 8.74 30.13
N ASP A 8 10.43 8.93 29.14
CA ASP A 8 9.21 8.15 28.97
C ASP A 8 9.50 6.78 28.38
N LEU A 9 8.90 5.74 28.98
CA LEU A 9 8.93 4.38 28.45
C LEU A 9 7.61 4.08 27.74
N TYR A 10 7.71 3.33 26.64
CA TYR A 10 6.60 2.96 25.79
C TYR A 10 6.57 1.45 25.61
N LEU A 11 5.36 0.90 25.62
CA LEU A 11 5.09 -0.46 25.21
C LEU A 11 4.97 -0.48 23.68
N LYS A 12 5.91 -1.11 22.97
CA LYS A 12 5.97 -1.14 21.49
C LYS A 12 5.86 -2.57 20.99
N GLY A 13 4.90 -2.89 20.16
CA GLY A 13 4.70 -4.27 19.69
C GLY A 13 3.68 -4.41 18.57
N THR A 14 3.30 -5.65 18.28
CA THR A 14 2.35 -5.96 17.20
C THR A 14 0.95 -5.35 17.40
N PHE A 15 0.53 -5.08 18.65
CA PHE A 15 -0.76 -4.42 18.96
C PHE A 15 -0.82 -2.92 18.64
N ASN A 16 0.30 -2.28 18.34
CA ASN A 16 0.37 -0.85 18.00
C ASN A 16 1.34 -0.55 16.86
N GLY A 17 1.69 -1.56 16.05
CA GLY A 17 2.61 -1.40 14.94
C GLY A 17 3.99 -0.90 15.37
N TRP A 18 4.44 -1.25 16.58
CA TRP A 18 5.69 -0.79 17.18
C TRP A 18 5.79 0.72 17.41
N GLY A 19 4.64 1.40 17.50
CA GLY A 19 4.55 2.84 17.71
C GLY A 19 4.76 3.30 19.16
N ASN A 20 4.66 4.61 19.36
CA ASN A 20 4.85 5.29 20.66
C ASN A 20 3.50 5.65 21.33
N ASP A 21 2.41 4.98 20.96
CA ASP A 21 1.05 5.32 21.39
C ASP A 21 0.68 4.78 22.78
N THR A 22 1.52 3.91 23.37
CA THR A 22 1.24 3.23 24.64
C THR A 22 2.32 3.55 25.67
N ARG A 23 2.22 4.75 26.26
CA ARG A 23 3.16 5.25 27.28
C ARG A 23 2.88 4.63 28.65
N PHE A 24 3.94 4.26 29.36
CA PHE A 24 3.87 3.87 30.77
C PHE A 24 3.67 5.10 31.65
N LYS A 25 2.63 5.07 32.49
CA LYS A 25 2.38 6.09 33.53
C LYS A 25 2.99 5.65 34.85
N LYS A 26 3.66 6.57 35.55
CA LYS A 26 4.23 6.32 36.87
C LYS A 26 3.11 6.35 37.92
N ILE A 27 2.91 5.23 38.62
CA ILE A 27 1.88 5.11 39.66
C ILE A 27 2.45 5.46 41.03
N ASN A 28 3.59 4.85 41.36
CA ASN A 28 4.28 5.01 42.64
C ASN A 28 5.80 4.99 42.42
N LYS A 29 6.59 5.15 43.50
CA LYS A 29 8.06 5.04 43.40
C LYS A 29 8.46 3.64 42.92
N GLY A 30 8.98 3.55 41.70
CA GLY A 30 9.46 2.31 41.11
C GLY A 30 8.36 1.44 40.48
N ILE A 31 7.12 1.92 40.35
CA ILE A 31 6.02 1.19 39.71
C ILE A 31 5.47 2.04 38.56
N TYR A 32 5.44 1.45 37.36
CA TYR A 32 4.94 2.06 36.14
C TYR A 32 3.92 1.13 35.49
N GLN A 33 2.83 1.67 34.97
CA GLN A 33 1.76 0.87 34.36
C GLN A 33 1.37 1.41 32.98
N ALA A 34 1.06 0.50 32.07
CA ALA A 34 0.36 0.77 30.82
C ALA A 34 -0.79 -0.23 30.70
N SER A 35 -1.92 0.17 30.13
CA SER A 35 -3.07 -0.72 29.94
C SER A 35 -3.50 -0.76 28.48
N LEU A 36 -3.82 -1.94 27.98
CA LEU A 36 -4.31 -2.16 26.62
C LEU A 36 -5.50 -3.10 26.63
N ILE A 37 -6.48 -2.82 25.78
CA ILE A 37 -7.49 -3.82 25.43
C ILE A 37 -6.90 -4.67 24.31
N LEU A 38 -6.77 -5.97 24.56
CA LEU A 38 -6.17 -6.92 23.62
C LEU A 38 -7.20 -7.95 23.17
N LEU A 39 -7.19 -8.28 21.88
CA LEU A 39 -7.96 -9.38 21.29
C LEU A 39 -7.23 -10.74 21.47
N PRO A 40 -7.93 -11.89 21.34
CA PRO A 40 -7.35 -13.23 21.45
C PRO A 40 -6.32 -13.54 20.35
N LEU A 41 -5.09 -13.08 20.55
CA LEU A 41 -3.96 -13.23 19.63
C LEU A 41 -2.67 -13.40 20.43
N GLN A 42 -1.65 -13.89 19.75
CA GLN A 42 -0.29 -13.77 20.23
C GLN A 42 0.24 -12.38 19.87
N TYR A 43 0.83 -11.69 20.83
CA TYR A 43 1.50 -10.41 20.61
C TYR A 43 2.99 -10.52 20.89
N ARG A 44 3.78 -9.80 20.10
CA ARG A 44 5.22 -9.63 20.28
C ARG A 44 5.50 -8.17 20.59
N PHE A 45 6.32 -7.90 21.60
CA PHE A 45 6.58 -6.52 22.01
C PHE A 45 7.93 -6.35 22.72
N LYS A 46 8.30 -5.08 22.89
CA LYS A 46 9.41 -4.60 23.70
C LYS A 46 8.97 -3.38 24.49
N ILE A 47 9.76 -3.03 25.50
CA ILE A 47 9.60 -1.77 26.21
C ILE A 47 10.77 -0.89 25.82
N SER A 48 10.50 0.29 25.25
CA SER A 48 11.57 1.21 24.92
C SER A 48 11.19 2.67 25.07
N ASP A 49 12.20 3.54 25.19
CA ASP A 49 12.00 4.99 25.12
C ASP A 49 11.60 5.44 23.70
N LEU A 50 11.33 6.74 23.52
CA LEU A 50 10.89 7.32 22.26
C LEU A 50 11.81 6.92 21.08
N ASN A 51 13.13 6.98 21.30
CA ASN A 51 14.14 6.76 20.26
C ASN A 51 14.63 5.31 20.16
N GLY A 52 14.13 4.40 21.01
CA GLY A 52 14.66 3.05 21.12
C GLY A 52 16.15 3.05 21.43
N SER A 53 16.60 3.83 22.42
CA SER A 53 18.01 3.95 22.78
C SER A 53 18.54 2.69 23.49
N ASP A 54 19.85 2.44 23.39
CA ASP A 54 20.48 1.21 23.89
C ASP A 54 20.29 1.00 25.40
N ALA A 55 20.29 2.11 26.16
CA ALA A 55 20.15 2.09 27.61
C ALA A 55 18.69 1.93 28.08
N PHE A 56 17.73 2.11 27.17
CA PHE A 56 16.30 2.12 27.48
C PHE A 56 15.52 1.28 26.47
N SER A 57 16.08 0.15 26.03
CA SER A 57 15.39 -0.87 25.24
C SER A 57 15.42 -2.19 25.99
N PHE A 58 14.29 -2.57 26.56
CA PHE A 58 14.15 -3.70 27.48
C PHE A 58 13.44 -4.89 26.83
N THR A 59 13.96 -6.07 27.15
CA THR A 59 13.45 -7.40 26.81
C THR A 59 13.80 -8.38 27.95
N ALA A 60 13.42 -9.65 27.84
CA ALA A 60 13.74 -10.70 28.80
C ALA A 60 14.95 -11.57 28.43
N ASP A 61 15.47 -11.49 27.20
CA ASP A 61 16.66 -12.24 26.76
C ASP A 61 17.43 -11.45 25.68
N THR A 62 18.74 -11.67 25.55
CA THR A 62 19.57 -10.94 24.58
C THR A 62 19.46 -11.48 23.16
N ILE A 63 18.97 -12.70 22.96
CA ILE A 63 19.04 -13.42 21.67
C ILE A 63 17.68 -13.99 21.25
N LYS A 64 16.91 -14.56 22.18
CA LYS A 64 15.67 -15.30 21.84
C LYS A 64 14.40 -14.69 22.42
N GLU A 65 13.26 -15.07 21.86
CA GLU A 65 11.96 -14.71 22.38
C GLU A 65 11.70 -15.36 23.74
N VAL A 66 10.95 -14.66 24.58
CA VAL A 66 10.57 -15.13 25.92
C VAL A 66 9.09 -14.88 26.13
N GLU A 67 8.35 -15.95 26.45
CA GLU A 67 6.96 -15.83 26.84
C GLU A 67 6.85 -15.21 28.25
N CYS A 68 6.09 -14.10 28.34
CA CYS A 68 5.57 -13.57 29.58
C CYS A 68 4.17 -14.17 29.80
N LYS A 69 4.07 -15.14 30.70
CA LYS A 69 2.77 -15.68 31.12
C LYS A 69 2.03 -14.65 31.96
N LEU A 70 0.70 -14.68 31.87
CA LEU A 70 -0.15 -13.81 32.68
C LEU A 70 0.09 -14.11 34.18
N ASP A 71 0.10 -13.06 34.99
CA ASP A 71 0.31 -13.11 36.45
C ASP A 71 1.66 -13.75 36.90
N GLU A 72 2.61 -13.91 35.97
CA GLU A 72 3.97 -14.39 36.24
C GLU A 72 4.99 -13.30 35.87
N PRO A 73 5.71 -12.70 36.83
CA PRO A 73 6.67 -11.65 36.53
C PRO A 73 7.91 -12.21 35.84
N ILE A 74 8.38 -11.52 34.79
CA ILE A 74 9.63 -11.80 34.09
C ILE A 74 10.66 -10.71 34.38
N HIS A 75 11.95 -11.08 34.42
CA HIS A 75 13.04 -10.11 34.52
C HIS A 75 13.27 -9.42 33.18
N LEU A 76 13.52 -8.12 33.25
CA LEU A 76 13.89 -7.31 32.10
C LEU A 76 15.37 -6.94 32.17
N LEU A 77 16.01 -6.94 31.00
CA LEU A 77 17.37 -6.48 30.78
C LEU A 77 17.43 -5.58 29.55
N SER A 78 18.46 -4.73 29.49
CA SER A 78 18.68 -3.86 28.33
C SER A 78 19.31 -4.66 27.20
N ALA A 79 18.58 -4.84 26.10
CA ALA A 79 19.11 -5.45 24.89
C ALA A 79 18.36 -5.01 23.63
N LYS A 80 19.12 -4.77 22.57
CA LYS A 80 18.61 -4.65 21.20
C LYS A 80 18.79 -5.96 20.46
N GLY A 81 18.01 -6.13 19.40
CA GLY A 81 18.01 -7.33 18.59
C GLY A 81 16.66 -7.50 17.91
N ILE A 82 16.62 -8.30 16.85
CA ILE A 82 15.40 -8.83 16.26
C ILE A 82 15.48 -10.34 16.57
N GLY A 83 14.41 -10.95 17.06
CA GLY A 83 14.47 -12.32 17.58
C GLY A 83 14.27 -12.46 19.09
N ASN A 84 14.41 -11.36 19.84
CA ASN A 84 14.29 -11.33 21.29
C ASN A 84 13.11 -10.49 21.78
N ASP A 85 11.96 -10.68 21.15
CA ASP A 85 10.73 -10.03 21.58
C ASP A 85 10.16 -10.74 22.82
N ILE A 86 9.45 -10.00 23.66
CA ILE A 86 8.61 -10.59 24.69
C ILE A 86 7.31 -11.02 24.02
N ILE A 87 6.89 -12.25 24.27
CA ILE A 87 5.64 -12.81 23.76
C ILE A 87 4.59 -12.82 24.86
N VAL A 88 3.36 -12.45 24.53
CA VAL A 88 2.20 -12.71 25.38
C VAL A 88 1.08 -13.34 24.55
N ASN A 89 0.51 -14.43 25.06
CA ASN A 89 -0.63 -15.12 24.46
C ASN A 89 -1.92 -14.65 25.16
N ILE A 90 -2.83 -14.05 24.40
CA ILE A 90 -4.12 -13.56 24.90
C ILE A 90 -5.21 -14.56 24.49
N GLU A 91 -5.93 -15.10 25.47
CA GLU A 91 -6.97 -16.11 25.23
C GLU A 91 -8.36 -15.50 25.07
N LYS A 92 -8.62 -14.37 25.72
CA LYS A 92 -9.93 -13.71 25.73
C LYS A 92 -9.78 -12.20 25.56
N PRO A 93 -10.75 -11.53 24.92
CA PRO A 93 -10.72 -10.08 24.83
C PRO A 93 -10.90 -9.46 26.23
N ALA A 94 -9.92 -8.70 26.69
CA ALA A 94 -9.97 -8.01 27.99
C ALA A 94 -9.00 -6.83 28.04
N CYS A 95 -9.08 -6.05 29.12
CA CYS A 95 -8.05 -5.06 29.45
C CYS A 95 -6.90 -5.76 30.19
N TYR A 96 -5.68 -5.56 29.71
CA TYR A 96 -4.45 -6.10 30.28
C TYR A 96 -3.58 -4.95 30.77
N CYS A 97 -3.15 -5.04 32.02
CA CYS A 97 -2.22 -4.09 32.65
C CYS A 97 -0.81 -4.66 32.59
N PHE A 98 0.10 -3.92 31.96
CA PHE A 98 1.52 -4.16 31.93
C PHE A 98 2.15 -3.33 33.05
N GLU A 99 2.72 -4.00 34.05
CA GLU A 99 3.31 -3.36 35.23
C GLU A 99 4.82 -3.57 35.24
N ILE A 100 5.57 -2.48 35.21
CA ILE A 100 7.02 -2.49 35.42
C ILE A 100 7.30 -2.14 36.87
N THR A 101 7.95 -3.07 37.58
CA THR A 101 8.47 -2.84 38.93
C THR A 101 9.98 -2.70 38.89
N VAL A 102 10.50 -1.67 39.58
CA VAL A 102 11.92 -1.33 39.65
C VAL A 102 12.38 -1.32 41.11
N ILE A 103 13.09 -2.37 41.51
CA ILE A 103 13.67 -2.53 42.85
C ILE A 103 15.18 -2.70 42.69
N ASP A 104 15.98 -1.87 43.36
CA ASP A 104 17.45 -1.92 43.31
C ASP A 104 18.07 -1.96 41.89
N ASN A 105 17.48 -1.22 40.95
CA ASN A 105 17.79 -1.19 39.51
C ASN A 105 17.54 -2.52 38.75
N ILE A 106 16.83 -3.47 39.35
CA ILE A 106 16.29 -4.64 38.67
C ILE A 106 14.90 -4.29 38.17
N PHE A 107 14.67 -4.53 36.88
CA PHE A 107 13.39 -4.30 36.22
C PHE A 107 12.67 -5.63 36.09
N SER A 108 11.39 -5.67 36.44
CA SER A 108 10.52 -6.82 36.17
C SER A 108 9.23 -6.36 35.53
N LEU A 109 8.72 -7.14 34.58
CA LEU A 109 7.42 -6.95 33.94
C LEU A 109 6.45 -8.02 34.44
N GLU A 110 5.25 -7.62 34.81
CA GLU A 110 4.13 -8.51 35.06
C GLU A 110 2.92 -8.06 34.22
N ILE A 111 2.19 -9.02 33.65
CA ILE A 111 0.99 -8.73 32.85
C ILE A 111 -0.22 -9.32 33.58
N LYS A 112 -1.15 -8.46 33.96
CA LYS A 112 -2.37 -8.84 34.71
C LYS A 112 -3.61 -8.56 33.88
N CYS A 113 -4.56 -9.49 33.89
CA CYS A 113 -5.90 -9.21 33.39
C CYS A 113 -6.64 -8.30 34.39
N SER A 114 -6.93 -7.06 34.02
CA SER A 114 -7.59 -6.10 34.90
C SER A 114 -9.04 -5.87 34.46
N LEU A 115 -9.98 -6.54 35.14
CA LEU A 115 -11.40 -6.23 35.04
C LEU A 115 -11.81 -5.10 36.00
N SER A 116 -11.04 -4.87 37.08
CA SER A 116 -11.37 -3.95 38.18
C SER A 116 -11.08 -2.47 37.88
N ASP A 117 -10.27 -2.15 36.88
CA ASP A 117 -9.83 -0.77 36.60
C ASP A 117 -10.76 -0.01 35.64
N LYS A 118 -11.95 -0.54 35.35
CA LYS A 118 -12.93 0.11 34.45
C LYS A 118 -13.84 1.13 35.16
N ILE A 119 -13.66 1.36 36.46
CA ILE A 119 -14.51 2.25 37.27
C ILE A 119 -13.92 3.67 37.28
N ARG A 120 -14.78 4.70 37.23
CA ARG A 120 -14.35 6.10 37.19
C ARG A 120 -13.60 6.51 38.45
N SER A 121 -12.54 7.30 38.26
CA SER A 121 -11.96 8.11 39.33
C SER A 121 -12.83 9.35 39.59
N LYS A 122 -12.49 10.14 40.63
CA LYS A 122 -13.17 11.41 40.89
C LYS A 122 -13.02 12.35 39.69
N LEU A 123 -14.14 12.78 39.12
CA LEU A 123 -14.18 13.69 37.97
C LEU A 123 -13.76 15.12 38.36
N SER A 124 -13.10 15.82 37.44
CA SER A 124 -12.75 17.25 37.59
C SER A 124 -13.89 18.19 37.21
N ARG A 125 -14.95 17.68 36.56
CA ARG A 125 -16.14 18.40 36.09
C ARG A 125 -17.40 17.54 36.16
N ASP A 126 -18.55 18.17 36.03
CA ASP A 126 -19.83 17.48 35.88
C ASP A 126 -19.94 16.79 34.51
N LEU A 127 -20.73 15.71 34.47
CA LEU A 127 -21.09 15.02 33.24
C LEU A 127 -22.05 15.89 32.42
N ILE A 128 -21.87 15.93 31.10
CA ILE A 128 -22.72 16.73 30.21
C ILE A 128 -24.01 15.98 29.85
N LEU A 129 -25.12 16.70 29.84
CA LEU A 129 -26.42 16.26 29.31
C LEU A 129 -27.08 17.44 28.59
N GLU A 130 -27.04 17.44 27.26
CA GLU A 130 -27.48 18.57 26.44
C GLU A 130 -28.31 18.13 25.24
N SER A 131 -29.20 19.01 24.77
CA SER A 131 -30.11 18.74 23.65
C SER A 131 -29.87 19.72 22.52
N PHE A 132 -29.74 19.19 21.29
CA PHE A 132 -29.45 19.98 20.09
C PHE A 132 -30.55 19.80 19.06
N SER A 133 -31.09 20.92 18.57
CA SER A 133 -32.03 20.93 17.44
C SER A 133 -31.27 21.10 16.14
N ILE A 134 -31.37 20.11 15.25
CA ILE A 134 -30.59 20.05 14.01
C ILE A 134 -31.52 20.09 12.80
N ASN A 135 -31.13 20.88 11.81
CA ASN A 135 -31.66 20.82 10.45
C ASN A 135 -30.50 20.49 9.50
N ALA A 136 -30.48 19.26 8.99
CA ALA A 136 -29.45 18.79 8.07
C ALA A 136 -30.08 18.54 6.68
N TYR A 137 -29.25 18.70 5.66
CA TYR A 137 -29.64 18.44 4.27
C TYR A 137 -29.21 17.04 3.86
N ASN A 138 -29.99 16.42 2.99
CA ASN A 138 -29.59 15.21 2.30
C ASN A 138 -29.31 15.57 0.84
N LYS A 139 -28.21 15.03 0.31
CA LYS A 139 -27.85 15.13 -1.11
C LYS A 139 -27.98 13.78 -1.77
N GLU A 140 -27.91 13.79 -3.09
CA GLU A 140 -27.77 12.58 -3.90
C GLU A 140 -26.38 12.55 -4.54
N ILE A 141 -25.87 11.34 -4.75
CA ILE A 141 -24.65 11.13 -5.50
C ILE A 141 -24.92 11.48 -6.96
N LYS A 142 -24.04 12.30 -7.54
CA LYS A 142 -23.99 12.59 -8.96
C LYS A 142 -23.40 11.38 -9.68
N GLU A 143 -24.27 10.62 -10.32
CA GLU A 143 -23.90 9.47 -11.12
C GLU A 143 -23.10 9.88 -12.37
N LYS A 144 -22.15 9.03 -12.77
CA LYS A 144 -21.47 9.19 -14.06
C LYS A 144 -22.34 8.60 -15.17
N GLY A 145 -22.08 9.03 -16.41
CA GLY A 145 -22.90 8.69 -17.57
C GLY A 145 -23.07 7.18 -17.79
N ARG A 146 -23.84 6.82 -18.83
CA ARG A 146 -24.35 5.46 -19.12
C ARG A 146 -23.38 4.28 -18.90
N TRP A 147 -22.08 4.49 -19.05
CA TRP A 147 -21.08 3.42 -19.10
C TRP A 147 -20.45 3.07 -17.76
N VAL A 148 -20.51 3.99 -16.80
CA VAL A 148 -20.09 3.73 -15.43
C VAL A 148 -21.30 3.20 -14.66
N LEU A 149 -21.09 2.17 -13.83
CA LEU A 149 -22.17 1.64 -13.00
C LEU A 149 -22.69 2.75 -12.06
N PRO A 150 -24.02 2.86 -11.86
CA PRO A 150 -24.56 3.72 -10.82
C PRO A 150 -23.98 3.37 -9.46
N SER A 151 -23.72 4.37 -8.64
CA SER A 151 -23.00 4.31 -7.37
C SER A 151 -23.51 3.20 -6.45
N LYS A 152 -24.84 3.08 -6.30
CA LYS A 152 -25.47 2.01 -5.51
C LYS A 152 -25.14 0.61 -6.04
N VAL A 153 -25.18 0.42 -7.35
CA VAL A 153 -24.85 -0.87 -7.98
C VAL A 153 -23.36 -1.13 -7.86
N LEU A 154 -22.53 -0.14 -8.17
CA LEU A 154 -21.08 -0.26 -8.07
C LEU A 154 -20.67 -0.66 -6.65
N PHE A 155 -21.10 0.07 -5.62
CA PHE A 155 -20.73 -0.26 -4.25
C PHE A 155 -21.23 -1.64 -3.81
N SER A 156 -22.43 -2.05 -4.25
CA SER A 156 -22.94 -3.40 -3.98
C SER A 156 -22.07 -4.49 -4.62
N GLU A 157 -21.65 -4.30 -5.87
CA GLU A 157 -20.77 -5.24 -6.57
C GLU A 157 -19.36 -5.28 -5.98
N LEU A 158 -18.93 -4.17 -5.37
CA LEU A 158 -17.62 -4.04 -4.73
C LEU A 158 -17.58 -4.50 -3.27
N ALA A 159 -18.73 -4.78 -2.65
CA ALA A 159 -18.78 -5.23 -1.26
C ALA A 159 -18.00 -6.53 -1.05
N ILE A 160 -17.13 -6.54 -0.05
CA ILE A 160 -16.49 -7.77 0.46
C ILE A 160 -17.34 -8.26 1.63
N ASN A 161 -18.09 -9.32 1.41
CA ASN A 161 -19.04 -9.86 2.40
C ASN A 161 -18.32 -10.82 3.34
N ASN A 162 -18.47 -10.62 4.65
CA ASN A 162 -17.76 -11.41 5.67
C ASN A 162 -18.74 -11.96 6.70
N LYS A 163 -18.73 -13.28 6.88
CA LYS A 163 -19.47 -13.99 7.94
C LYS A 163 -18.64 -14.21 9.21
N THR A 164 -17.34 -13.96 9.13
CA THR A 164 -16.39 -14.11 10.22
C THR A 164 -15.57 -12.84 10.36
N ALA A 165 -15.00 -12.61 11.54
CA ALA A 165 -14.13 -11.48 11.79
C ALA A 165 -12.97 -11.44 10.77
N CYS A 166 -12.69 -10.26 10.23
CA CYS A 166 -11.59 -10.00 9.33
C CYS A 166 -11.05 -8.58 9.55
N PRO A 167 -9.74 -8.36 9.35
CA PRO A 167 -9.15 -7.03 9.47
C PRO A 167 -9.41 -6.17 8.23
N PHE A 168 -9.44 -4.86 8.43
CA PHE A 168 -9.60 -3.86 7.37
C PHE A 168 -8.82 -2.59 7.72
N VAL A 169 -8.55 -1.78 6.68
CA VAL A 169 -7.88 -0.48 6.83
C VAL A 169 -8.45 0.55 5.86
N PHE A 170 -8.61 1.79 6.31
CA PHE A 170 -8.93 2.97 5.50
C PHE A 170 -7.99 4.11 5.86
N GLY A 171 -7.55 4.90 4.88
CA GLY A 171 -6.72 6.10 5.10
C GLY A 171 -7.57 7.36 5.08
N ASP A 172 -7.12 8.42 5.75
CA ASP A 172 -7.76 9.75 5.68
C ASP A 172 -7.19 10.64 4.57
N ASN A 173 -6.12 10.18 3.91
CA ASN A 173 -5.36 10.88 2.87
C ASN A 173 -4.73 12.20 3.34
N ILE A 174 -4.39 12.29 4.63
CA ILE A 174 -3.70 13.41 5.28
C ILE A 174 -2.46 12.86 5.98
N ASP A 175 -2.66 12.24 7.14
CA ASP A 175 -1.62 11.76 8.06
C ASP A 175 -2.09 10.58 8.94
N GLY A 176 -3.25 10.00 8.65
CA GLY A 176 -3.84 8.96 9.47
C GLY A 176 -4.57 7.86 8.71
N TYR A 177 -4.88 6.79 9.44
CA TYR A 177 -5.65 5.66 8.95
C TYR A 177 -6.43 5.01 10.10
N TYR A 178 -7.60 4.48 9.78
CA TYR A 178 -8.36 3.62 10.69
C TYR A 178 -8.07 2.17 10.36
N GLU A 179 -7.53 1.43 11.33
CA GLU A 179 -7.38 -0.03 11.27
C GLU A 179 -8.36 -0.66 12.26
N GLY A 180 -9.02 -1.75 11.87
CA GLY A 180 -9.91 -2.48 12.77
C GLY A 180 -10.28 -3.87 12.29
N HIS A 181 -11.15 -4.54 13.04
CA HIS A 181 -11.70 -5.84 12.70
C HIS A 181 -13.22 -5.77 12.62
N THR A 182 -13.81 -6.47 11.63
CA THR A 182 -15.25 -6.73 11.63
C THR A 182 -15.63 -7.62 12.82
N HIS A 183 -16.91 -7.64 13.20
CA HIS A 183 -17.41 -8.47 14.31
C HIS A 183 -16.79 -8.16 15.67
N SER A 184 -16.29 -6.93 15.86
CA SER A 184 -15.66 -6.49 17.10
C SER A 184 -16.09 -5.07 17.48
N PHE A 185 -16.23 -4.84 18.79
CA PHE A 185 -16.36 -3.49 19.35
C PHE A 185 -15.01 -2.82 19.62
N ILE A 186 -13.94 -3.61 19.76
CA ILE A 186 -12.63 -3.18 20.23
C ILE A 186 -11.53 -3.57 19.23
N GLY A 187 -10.33 -3.04 19.43
CA GLY A 187 -9.19 -3.28 18.52
C GLY A 187 -9.22 -2.44 17.24
N GLY A 188 -10.25 -1.62 17.05
CA GLY A 188 -10.27 -0.57 16.04
C GLY A 188 -9.62 0.72 16.56
N LYS A 189 -8.78 1.36 15.75
CA LYS A 189 -8.10 2.62 16.09
C LYS A 189 -7.96 3.51 14.86
N TYR A 190 -8.37 4.77 14.98
CA TYR A 190 -7.93 5.84 14.11
C TYR A 190 -6.54 6.31 14.54
N ASN A 191 -5.52 5.80 13.86
CA ASN A 191 -4.13 6.18 14.04
C ASN A 191 -3.84 7.47 13.26
N HIS A 192 -3.26 8.46 13.92
CA HIS A 192 -2.61 9.60 13.28
C HIS A 192 -1.10 9.51 13.56
N LYS A 193 -0.31 10.48 13.09
CA LYS A 193 1.16 10.48 13.15
C LYS A 193 1.76 9.94 14.47
N GLN A 194 1.31 10.45 15.61
CA GLN A 194 1.85 10.15 16.95
C GLN A 194 0.77 9.71 17.94
N GLY A 195 -0.14 8.81 17.54
CA GLY A 195 -1.13 8.26 18.47
C GLY A 195 -2.44 7.86 17.80
N TRP A 196 -3.47 7.69 18.62
CA TRP A 196 -4.83 7.41 18.17
C TRP A 196 -5.85 8.05 19.11
N ILE A 197 -6.97 8.49 18.55
CA ILE A 197 -8.01 9.23 19.30
C ILE A 197 -9.35 8.49 19.29
N VAL A 198 -9.76 7.93 18.16
CA VAL A 198 -11.06 7.27 18.03
C VAL A 198 -10.83 5.76 18.02
N GLY A 199 -11.46 5.07 18.97
CA GLY A 199 -11.47 3.62 19.05
C GLY A 199 -12.64 3.02 18.29
N GLY A 200 -13.23 1.97 18.85
CA GLY A 200 -14.48 1.42 18.34
C GLY A 200 -15.73 2.20 18.77
N PHE A 201 -16.90 1.69 18.39
CA PHE A 201 -18.19 2.28 18.73
C PHE A 201 -19.28 1.22 18.89
N SER A 202 -20.29 1.56 19.69
CA SER A 202 -21.53 0.78 19.84
C SER A 202 -22.72 1.56 19.26
N SER A 203 -23.70 0.83 18.75
CA SER A 203 -24.97 1.38 18.28
C SER A 203 -26.14 0.75 19.06
N PHE A 204 -27.24 1.49 19.20
CA PHE A 204 -28.41 1.08 19.99
C PHE A 204 -29.71 1.40 19.26
N ILE A 205 -30.68 0.49 19.36
CA ILE A 205 -32.08 0.69 18.95
C ILE A 205 -32.95 0.65 20.21
N ASN A 206 -33.69 1.72 20.50
CA ASN A 206 -34.52 1.84 21.69
C ASN A 206 -33.78 1.45 23.00
N LYS A 207 -32.54 1.93 23.12
CA LYS A 207 -31.59 1.62 24.23
C LYS A 207 -31.12 0.17 24.33
N LYS A 208 -31.50 -0.74 23.44
CA LYS A 208 -30.91 -2.09 23.33
C LYS A 208 -29.68 -2.01 22.44
N ILE A 209 -28.54 -2.55 22.91
CA ILE A 209 -27.30 -2.59 22.14
C ILE A 209 -27.44 -3.51 20.92
N ASN A 210 -26.92 -3.08 19.77
CA ASN A 210 -26.71 -3.94 18.62
C ASN A 210 -25.39 -4.69 18.83
N ASN A 211 -25.48 -6.00 19.08
CA ASN A 211 -24.31 -6.79 19.47
C ASN A 211 -23.48 -7.23 18.26
N LYS A 212 -22.30 -6.63 18.07
CA LYS A 212 -21.36 -6.94 16.96
C LYS A 212 -20.74 -8.34 17.01
N THR A 213 -20.84 -9.05 18.13
CA THR A 213 -20.11 -10.30 18.33
C THR A 213 -20.99 -11.54 18.19
N VAL A 214 -22.29 -11.38 17.92
CA VAL A 214 -23.26 -12.48 17.96
C VAL A 214 -24.17 -12.46 16.73
N ASN A 215 -24.12 -13.51 15.91
CA ASN A 215 -25.04 -13.76 14.80
C ASN A 215 -25.23 -12.56 13.84
N ILE A 216 -24.12 -11.91 13.45
CA ILE A 216 -24.15 -10.80 12.49
C ILE A 216 -23.48 -11.19 11.17
N ASN A 217 -23.70 -10.37 10.14
CA ASN A 217 -22.82 -10.30 8.97
C ASN A 217 -22.14 -8.93 8.91
N ALA A 218 -20.99 -8.85 8.25
CA ALA A 218 -20.30 -7.59 8.03
C ALA A 218 -19.85 -7.45 6.57
N ASP A 219 -20.24 -6.36 5.94
CA ASP A 219 -19.78 -6.03 4.59
C ASP A 219 -18.78 -4.88 4.67
N ILE A 220 -17.68 -5.03 3.95
CA ILE A 220 -16.72 -3.96 3.77
C ILE A 220 -17.00 -3.35 2.39
N PHE A 221 -17.49 -2.12 2.40
CA PHE A 221 -17.70 -1.31 1.21
C PHE A 221 -16.50 -0.40 0.96
N PRO A 222 -16.31 0.07 -0.29
CA PRO A 222 -15.30 1.08 -0.61
C PRO A 222 -15.33 2.33 0.27
N TYR A 223 -16.49 2.70 0.82
CA TYR A 223 -16.64 3.90 1.65
C TYR A 223 -16.56 3.64 3.17
N GLY A 224 -16.60 2.38 3.61
CA GLY A 224 -16.69 2.05 5.04
C GLY A 224 -17.14 0.62 5.33
N VAL A 225 -17.29 0.30 6.60
CA VAL A 225 -17.67 -1.05 7.08
C VAL A 225 -19.07 -1.01 7.65
N THR A 226 -19.94 -1.92 7.20
CA THR A 226 -21.32 -2.04 7.67
C THR A 226 -21.53 -3.37 8.39
N HIS A 227 -22.06 -3.33 9.61
CA HIS A 227 -22.50 -4.51 10.37
C HIS A 227 -24.02 -4.63 10.29
N TYR A 228 -24.52 -5.80 9.93
CA TYR A 228 -25.96 -6.10 9.86
C TYR A 228 -26.36 -7.03 10.99
N TYR A 229 -27.39 -6.62 11.74
CA TYR A 229 -27.83 -7.33 12.93
C TYR A 229 -29.13 -8.06 12.68
N ASP A 230 -29.17 -9.34 13.07
CA ASP A 230 -30.42 -10.08 13.23
C ASP A 230 -30.95 -9.79 14.63
N THR A 231 -31.85 -8.81 14.74
CA THR A 231 -32.41 -8.43 16.03
C THR A 231 -33.59 -9.35 16.37
N GLU A 232 -33.61 -9.91 17.58
CA GLU A 232 -34.74 -10.70 18.12
C GLU A 232 -36.09 -9.94 18.10
N ILE A 233 -36.03 -8.63 17.93
CA ILE A 233 -37.14 -7.73 17.66
C ILE A 233 -37.18 -7.62 16.13
N ASN A 234 -38.25 -8.04 15.43
CA ASN A 234 -38.38 -8.06 13.95
C ASN A 234 -38.15 -6.70 13.21
N ASN A 235 -37.02 -6.04 13.39
CA ASN A 235 -36.66 -4.72 12.89
C ASN A 235 -35.19 -4.75 12.48
N ASN A 236 -34.92 -5.14 11.24
CA ASN A 236 -33.56 -5.22 10.73
C ASN A 236 -32.85 -3.87 10.90
N CYS A 237 -31.64 -3.91 11.43
CA CYS A 237 -30.82 -2.72 11.61
C CYS A 237 -29.38 -2.98 11.18
N ASN A 238 -28.68 -1.89 10.89
CA ASN A 238 -27.27 -1.92 10.59
C ASN A 238 -26.58 -0.69 11.20
N ASP A 239 -25.26 -0.79 11.38
CA ASP A 239 -24.42 0.38 11.60
C ASP A 239 -23.25 0.41 10.64
N THR A 240 -22.72 1.60 10.37
CA THR A 240 -21.64 1.81 9.41
C THR A 240 -20.58 2.74 9.98
N LEU A 241 -19.32 2.36 9.88
CA LEU A 241 -18.15 3.22 10.11
C LEU A 241 -17.55 3.69 8.79
N MET A 242 -17.38 4.99 8.64
CA MET A 242 -16.69 5.60 7.50
C MET A 242 -15.57 6.50 8.00
N LEU A 243 -14.35 6.31 7.48
CA LEU A 243 -13.27 7.29 7.57
C LEU A 243 -13.29 8.12 6.28
N PHE A 244 -13.41 9.44 6.42
CA PHE A 244 -13.49 10.32 5.26
C PHE A 244 -12.10 10.50 4.65
N SER A 245 -12.01 10.32 3.34
CA SER A 245 -10.76 10.31 2.59
C SER A 245 -10.82 11.29 1.42
N ASP A 246 -10.74 12.59 1.73
CA ASP A 246 -10.68 13.64 0.72
C ASP A 246 -9.47 14.55 0.95
N ALA A 247 -8.44 14.32 0.14
CA ALA A 247 -7.21 15.09 0.13
C ALA A 247 -7.45 16.58 -0.18
N LYS A 248 -8.56 16.96 -0.83
CA LYS A 248 -8.90 18.37 -1.08
C LYS A 248 -9.51 19.04 0.15
N SER A 249 -10.27 18.29 0.94
CA SER A 249 -10.90 18.82 2.16
C SER A 249 -9.87 19.09 3.25
N GLN A 250 -8.82 18.25 3.36
CA GLN A 250 -7.84 18.25 4.44
C GLN A 250 -8.52 18.21 5.83
N GLN A 251 -9.60 17.43 5.96
CA GLN A 251 -10.35 17.29 7.21
C GLN A 251 -10.32 15.86 7.73
N ARG A 252 -9.91 15.70 8.99
CA ARG A 252 -9.99 14.43 9.72
C ARG A 252 -11.41 14.24 10.22
N CYS A 253 -12.17 13.34 9.60
CA CYS A 253 -13.57 13.09 9.94
C CYS A 253 -13.90 11.61 9.91
N ILE A 254 -14.56 11.14 10.96
CA ILE A 254 -15.18 9.83 11.05
C ILE A 254 -16.70 10.03 11.11
N ALA A 255 -17.43 9.26 10.31
CA ALA A 255 -18.87 9.19 10.40
C ALA A 255 -19.30 7.80 10.87
N LEU A 256 -20.16 7.79 11.88
CA LEU A 256 -20.79 6.59 12.42
C LEU A 256 -22.28 6.71 12.13
N SER A 257 -22.82 5.78 11.34
CA SER A 257 -24.24 5.75 10.98
C SER A 257 -24.93 4.55 11.60
N ILE A 258 -26.20 4.70 11.93
CA ILE A 258 -27.11 3.63 12.31
C ILE A 258 -28.39 3.76 11.48
N GLU A 259 -28.85 2.64 10.94
CA GLU A 259 -30.09 2.54 10.17
C GLU A 259 -30.99 1.46 10.77
N SER A 260 -32.30 1.68 10.72
CA SER A 260 -33.33 0.77 11.20
C SER A 260 -34.50 0.73 10.22
N GLU A 261 -35.02 -0.47 9.94
CA GLU A 261 -36.16 -0.66 9.04
C GLU A 261 -37.41 0.11 9.51
N TYR A 262 -37.72 0.04 10.82
CA TYR A 262 -38.80 0.79 11.45
C TYR A 262 -38.26 1.94 12.31
N PRO A 263 -38.85 3.16 12.24
CA PRO A 263 -38.41 4.30 13.04
C PRO A 263 -38.34 4.00 14.54
N ALA A 264 -37.19 4.33 15.15
CA ALA A 264 -36.89 4.04 16.55
C ALA A 264 -36.06 5.19 17.17
N ILE A 265 -35.87 5.16 18.49
CA ILE A 265 -34.82 5.99 19.11
C ILE A 265 -33.48 5.33 18.78
N LEU A 266 -32.68 6.02 17.96
CA LEU A 266 -31.37 5.55 17.52
C LEU A 266 -30.30 6.14 18.43
N SER A 267 -29.25 5.39 18.77
CA SER A 267 -28.13 5.95 19.52
C SER A 267 -26.78 5.39 19.10
N ILE A 268 -25.75 6.22 19.18
CA ILE A 268 -24.36 5.85 18.88
C ILE A 268 -23.47 6.25 20.05
N ALA A 269 -22.54 5.37 20.40
CA ALA A 269 -21.57 5.55 21.48
C ALA A 269 -20.15 5.31 20.97
N PRO A 270 -19.41 6.36 20.57
CA PRO A 270 -17.99 6.23 20.23
C PRO A 270 -17.12 6.14 21.49
N GLN A 271 -16.06 5.34 21.45
CA GLN A 271 -15.02 5.34 22.48
C GLN A 271 -13.88 6.26 22.03
N LEU A 272 -13.59 7.31 22.81
CA LEU A 272 -12.50 8.24 22.54
C LEU A 272 -11.37 8.00 23.52
N ASN A 273 -10.13 7.92 23.03
CA ASN A 273 -8.92 7.81 23.83
C ASN A 273 -8.54 9.14 24.50
N ILE A 274 -9.47 9.66 25.31
CA ILE A 274 -9.29 10.84 26.17
C ILE A 274 -9.77 10.45 27.55
N MET A 275 -8.98 10.74 28.58
CA MET A 275 -9.41 10.52 29.95
C MET A 275 -10.59 11.42 30.32
N LEU A 276 -11.71 10.81 30.69
CA LEU A 276 -12.93 11.52 31.08
C LEU A 276 -12.68 12.44 32.28
N SER A 277 -11.90 11.97 33.27
CA SER A 277 -11.60 12.70 34.51
C SER A 277 -10.86 14.01 34.29
N GLU A 278 -10.15 14.17 33.17
CA GLU A 278 -9.29 15.32 32.85
C GLU A 278 -9.73 16.05 31.58
N SER A 279 -10.75 15.53 30.89
CA SER A 279 -11.27 16.12 29.67
C SER A 279 -11.96 17.47 29.93
N VAL A 280 -11.72 18.43 29.04
CA VAL A 280 -12.52 19.67 28.98
C VAL A 280 -13.53 19.51 27.86
N VAL A 281 -14.79 19.85 28.15
CA VAL A 281 -15.90 19.75 27.22
C VAL A 281 -16.62 21.10 27.13
N LYS A 282 -17.00 21.50 25.91
CA LYS A 282 -17.82 22.70 25.66
C LYS A 282 -18.92 22.39 24.66
N THR A 283 -19.98 23.18 24.69
CA THR A 283 -21.05 23.13 23.69
C THR A 283 -20.83 24.19 22.61
N PHE A 284 -21.31 23.89 21.41
CA PHE A 284 -21.53 24.84 20.33
C PHE A 284 -22.92 24.60 19.73
N ASN A 285 -23.38 25.46 18.82
CA ASN A 285 -24.77 25.44 18.33
C ASN A 285 -25.30 24.08 17.85
N HIS A 286 -24.43 23.20 17.34
CA HIS A 286 -24.84 21.92 16.75
C HIS A 286 -24.20 20.69 17.43
N GLY A 287 -23.55 20.85 18.58
CA GLY A 287 -22.96 19.73 19.28
C GLY A 287 -21.95 20.09 20.36
N VAL A 288 -21.00 19.19 20.58
CA VAL A 288 -20.04 19.24 21.68
C VAL A 288 -18.61 19.16 21.14
N VAL A 289 -17.67 19.86 21.78
CA VAL A 289 -16.23 19.79 21.47
C VAL A 289 -15.44 19.46 22.73
N TYR A 290 -14.61 18.43 22.63
CA TYR A 290 -13.63 18.05 23.65
C TYR A 290 -12.25 18.61 23.32
N SER A 291 -11.45 18.91 24.33
CA SER A 291 -10.00 19.07 24.20
C SER A 291 -9.26 17.92 24.87
N VAL A 292 -8.18 17.47 24.25
CA VAL A 292 -7.24 16.51 24.81
C VAL A 292 -6.48 17.16 25.98
N SER A 293 -6.33 16.42 27.09
CA SER A 293 -5.52 16.87 28.25
C SER A 293 -4.05 17.07 27.85
N PRO A 294 -3.35 18.12 28.32
CA PRO A 294 -1.92 18.29 28.08
C PRO A 294 -1.05 17.10 28.52
N ASP A 295 -1.48 16.34 29.53
CA ASP A 295 -0.74 15.18 30.05
C ASP A 295 -0.83 13.94 29.14
N ASP A 296 -1.88 13.87 28.32
CA ASP A 296 -2.10 12.81 27.32
C ASP A 296 -1.69 13.25 25.90
N PHE A 297 -1.20 14.49 25.73
CA PHE A 297 -0.86 15.08 24.45
C PHE A 297 0.57 14.70 24.00
N GLN A 298 0.70 14.25 22.74
CA GLN A 298 2.00 14.16 22.04
C GLN A 298 2.14 15.34 21.07
N GLU A 299 3.34 15.93 20.96
CA GLU A 299 3.64 17.02 20.02
C GLU A 299 3.24 16.55 18.61
N ILE A 300 2.20 17.16 18.00
CA ILE A 300 1.59 16.83 16.66
C ILE A 300 0.29 15.99 16.71
N MET A 301 -0.31 15.75 17.87
CA MET A 301 -1.67 15.15 17.95
C MET A 301 -2.80 16.19 17.68
N PRO A 302 -3.90 15.83 17.00
CA PRO A 302 -5.09 16.69 16.96
C PRO A 302 -5.62 16.96 18.37
N LYS A 303 -5.82 18.24 18.72
CA LYS A 303 -6.13 18.67 20.09
C LYS A 303 -7.62 18.70 20.41
N PHE A 304 -8.46 18.91 19.40
CA PHE A 304 -9.88 19.17 19.57
C PHE A 304 -10.71 18.19 18.77
N ILE A 305 -11.76 17.67 19.40
CA ILE A 305 -12.68 16.69 18.82
C ILE A 305 -14.09 17.23 18.92
N ALA A 306 -14.66 17.64 17.79
CA ALA A 306 -16.04 18.11 17.72
C ALA A 306 -16.97 16.99 17.23
N ILE A 307 -18.08 16.80 17.96
CA ILE A 307 -19.08 15.76 17.73
C ILE A 307 -20.43 16.43 17.48
N CYS A 308 -21.07 16.05 16.38
CA CYS A 308 -22.44 16.45 16.04
C CYS A 308 -23.19 15.30 15.38
N ALA A 309 -24.50 15.45 15.17
CA ALA A 309 -25.31 14.46 14.45
C ALA A 309 -26.23 15.13 13.42
N ASN A 310 -26.62 14.40 12.36
CA ASN A 310 -27.49 14.91 11.30
C ASN A 310 -28.99 14.96 11.66
N LYS A 311 -29.35 14.54 12.88
CA LYS A 311 -30.72 14.58 13.44
C LYS A 311 -30.70 15.33 14.76
N SER A 312 -31.83 15.91 15.16
CA SER A 312 -31.95 16.48 16.51
C SER A 312 -31.67 15.40 17.55
N PHE A 313 -30.77 15.69 18.50
CA PHE A 313 -30.19 14.67 19.37
C PHE A 313 -30.02 15.15 20.81
N VAL A 314 -29.91 14.18 21.72
CA VAL A 314 -29.47 14.35 23.10
C VAL A 314 -28.04 13.80 23.18
N PHE A 315 -27.15 14.59 23.76
CA PHE A 315 -25.78 14.20 24.05
C PHE A 315 -25.66 13.97 25.55
N GLU A 316 -25.29 12.76 25.95
CA GLU A 316 -25.21 12.34 27.35
C GLU A 316 -23.85 11.69 27.63
N GLU A 317 -23.15 12.12 28.66
CA GLU A 317 -22.11 11.30 29.28
C GLU A 317 -22.75 10.44 30.38
N PRO A 318 -23.04 9.15 30.14
CA PRO A 318 -23.78 8.32 31.08
C PRO A 318 -22.98 8.11 32.36
N ASP A 319 -23.62 7.97 33.51
CA ASP A 319 -22.94 7.52 34.74
C ASP A 319 -22.59 6.01 34.69
N ASP A 320 -21.87 5.49 35.70
CA ASP A 320 -21.43 4.08 35.71
C ASP A 320 -22.59 3.07 35.84
N SER A 321 -23.81 3.51 36.21
CA SER A 321 -24.99 2.66 36.31
C SER A 321 -25.81 2.58 35.01
N GLN A 322 -25.60 3.53 34.09
CA GLN A 322 -26.31 3.62 32.82
C GLN A 322 -25.55 2.91 31.70
N TYR A 323 -26.25 2.16 30.85
CA TYR A 323 -25.65 1.41 29.74
C TYR A 323 -24.52 0.44 30.18
N PRO A 324 -24.79 -0.48 31.12
CA PRO A 324 -23.80 -1.48 31.58
C PRO A 324 -23.22 -2.31 30.43
N GLU A 325 -23.96 -2.46 29.33
CA GLU A 325 -23.55 -3.18 28.12
C GLU A 325 -22.30 -2.58 27.47
N LEU A 326 -22.01 -1.29 27.66
CA LEU A 326 -20.76 -0.69 27.18
C LEU A 326 -19.53 -1.31 27.85
N ILE A 327 -19.65 -1.75 29.10
CA ILE A 327 -18.58 -2.42 29.84
C ILE A 327 -18.63 -3.93 29.61
N GLU A 328 -19.81 -4.51 29.76
CA GLU A 328 -20.01 -5.97 29.82
C GLU A 328 -20.00 -6.62 28.43
N THR A 329 -20.54 -5.93 27.43
CA THR A 329 -20.63 -6.44 26.04
C THR A 329 -19.60 -5.80 25.13
N ALA A 330 -19.55 -4.47 25.06
CA ALA A 330 -18.62 -3.76 24.18
C ALA A 330 -17.19 -3.68 24.72
N LEU A 331 -16.99 -4.00 26.00
CA LEU A 331 -15.70 -4.00 26.68
C LEU A 331 -15.00 -2.63 26.72
N PHE A 332 -15.73 -1.52 26.54
CA PHE A 332 -15.18 -0.17 26.62
C PHE A 332 -14.61 0.14 28.02
N ASP A 333 -13.66 1.07 28.04
CA ASP A 333 -13.05 1.60 29.25
C ASP A 333 -13.79 2.88 29.68
N ARG A 334 -14.50 2.86 30.81
CA ARG A 334 -15.33 4.02 31.25
C ARG A 334 -14.51 5.15 31.88
N ARG A 335 -13.20 4.96 32.03
CA ARG A 335 -12.26 6.05 32.32
C ARG A 335 -12.08 6.96 31.11
N GLN A 336 -12.32 6.43 29.91
CA GLN A 336 -12.27 7.17 28.66
C GLN A 336 -13.62 7.82 28.32
N VAL A 337 -13.58 8.92 27.59
CA VAL A 337 -14.77 9.61 27.10
C VAL A 337 -15.56 8.68 26.16
N THR A 338 -16.78 8.34 26.59
CA THR A 338 -17.70 7.45 25.86
C THR A 338 -19.14 8.02 25.94
N PRO A 339 -19.44 9.09 25.18
CA PRO A 339 -20.77 9.70 25.20
C PRO A 339 -21.81 8.82 24.50
N ILE A 340 -23.08 8.98 24.86
CA ILE A 340 -24.24 8.48 24.14
C ILE A 340 -24.87 9.63 23.37
N ILE A 341 -24.98 9.47 22.06
CA ILE A 341 -25.64 10.43 21.18
C ILE A 341 -26.94 9.79 20.69
N SER A 342 -28.08 10.24 21.22
CA SER A 342 -29.41 9.65 20.96
C SER A 342 -30.31 10.58 20.15
N SER A 343 -31.08 10.06 19.18
CA SER A 343 -32.09 10.86 18.50
C SER A 343 -33.18 11.33 19.48
N GLN A 344 -33.66 12.57 19.32
CA GLN A 344 -34.77 13.10 20.12
C GLN A 344 -36.12 12.53 19.68
N TYR A 345 -36.23 12.15 18.41
CA TYR A 345 -37.43 11.63 17.79
C TYR A 345 -37.17 10.23 17.24
N LEU A 346 -38.26 9.54 16.85
CA LEU A 346 -38.15 8.28 16.13
C LEU A 346 -37.60 8.53 14.73
N GLU A 347 -36.48 7.91 14.41
CA GLU A 347 -35.77 8.07 13.14
C GLU A 347 -35.51 6.67 12.55
N SER A 348 -35.45 6.58 11.23
CA SER A 348 -35.01 5.36 10.51
C SER A 348 -33.50 5.38 10.24
N GLN A 349 -32.85 6.53 10.33
CA GLN A 349 -31.42 6.69 10.14
C GLN A 349 -30.88 7.87 10.94
N MET A 350 -29.67 7.73 11.45
CA MET A 350 -28.93 8.79 12.14
C MET A 350 -27.44 8.61 11.91
N THR A 351 -26.74 9.71 11.69
CA THR A 351 -25.28 9.75 11.54
C THR A 351 -24.68 10.71 12.55
N VAL A 352 -23.65 10.26 13.26
CA VAL A 352 -22.78 11.05 14.12
C VAL A 352 -21.47 11.33 13.38
N TYR A 353 -21.09 12.60 13.30
CA TYR A 353 -19.81 13.03 12.77
C TYR A 353 -18.84 13.36 13.92
N ILE A 354 -17.62 12.86 13.81
CA ILE A 354 -16.51 13.11 14.75
C ILE A 354 -15.39 13.75 13.93
N THR A 355 -15.12 15.02 14.21
CA THR A 355 -14.12 15.80 13.47
C THR A 355 -12.97 16.20 14.38
N LEU A 356 -11.73 16.09 13.86
CA LEU A 356 -10.51 16.32 14.62
C LEU A 356 -9.69 17.45 14.00
N ALA A 357 -9.18 18.35 14.84
CA ALA A 357 -8.32 19.45 14.40
C ALA A 357 -7.38 19.93 15.50
N ASP A 358 -6.41 20.76 15.11
CA ASP A 358 -5.42 21.36 16.02
C ASP A 358 -6.00 22.54 16.81
N SER A 359 -7.07 23.15 16.32
CA SER A 359 -7.78 24.26 16.95
C SER A 359 -9.26 23.95 17.18
N GLU A 360 -9.82 24.51 18.25
CA GLU A 360 -11.24 24.36 18.61
C GLU A 360 -12.14 24.88 17.48
N ALA A 361 -11.78 26.02 16.89
CA ALA A 361 -12.53 26.66 15.82
C ALA A 361 -12.56 25.80 14.55
N ASP A 362 -11.44 25.16 14.18
CA ASP A 362 -11.36 24.32 12.99
C ASP A 362 -12.15 23.02 13.16
N ALA A 363 -12.10 22.40 14.36
CA ALA A 363 -12.91 21.22 14.67
C ALA A 363 -14.41 21.55 14.57
N ILE A 364 -14.86 22.64 15.20
CA ILE A 364 -16.26 23.09 15.11
C ILE A 364 -16.66 23.44 13.66
N SER A 365 -15.80 24.15 12.93
CA SER A 365 -16.02 24.50 11.53
C SER A 365 -16.15 23.25 10.66
N ALA A 366 -15.35 22.21 10.94
CA ALA A 366 -15.45 20.93 10.26
C ALA A 366 -16.78 20.23 10.54
N ALA A 367 -17.17 20.11 11.80
CA ALA A 367 -18.44 19.52 12.20
C ALA A 367 -19.65 20.23 11.54
N ASN A 368 -19.65 21.57 11.53
CA ASN A 368 -20.70 22.37 10.89
C ASN A 368 -20.75 22.13 9.37
N ARG A 369 -19.60 22.00 8.71
CA ARG A 369 -19.54 21.68 7.27
C ARG A 369 -20.16 20.33 6.97
N MET A 370 -19.91 19.30 7.78
CA MET A 370 -20.48 17.96 7.57
C MET A 370 -22.02 17.98 7.59
N LEU A 371 -22.61 18.76 8.49
CA LEU A 371 -24.07 18.94 8.54
C LEU A 371 -24.61 19.74 7.36
N ALA A 372 -23.94 20.84 7.00
CA ALA A 372 -24.38 21.72 5.92
C ALA A 372 -24.25 21.08 4.53
N GLN A 373 -23.31 20.16 4.35
CA GLN A 373 -22.94 19.62 3.05
C GLN A 373 -23.35 18.17 2.83
N ASP A 374 -23.99 17.51 3.81
CA ASP A 374 -24.19 16.06 3.81
C ASP A 374 -22.85 15.32 3.65
N GLY A 375 -22.04 15.35 4.71
CA GLY A 375 -20.71 14.77 4.72
C GLY A 375 -20.67 13.32 4.26
N THR A 376 -21.67 12.50 4.62
CA THR A 376 -21.72 11.09 4.20
C THR A 376 -21.89 10.92 2.70
N THR A 377 -22.81 11.66 2.09
CA THR A 377 -22.99 11.63 0.63
C THR A 377 -21.79 12.22 -0.09
N GLN A 378 -21.18 13.27 0.45
CA GLN A 378 -19.95 13.85 -0.11
C GLN A 378 -18.78 12.86 -0.08
N HIS A 379 -18.60 12.12 1.02
CA HIS A 379 -17.58 11.07 1.10
C HIS A 379 -17.83 9.96 0.09
N LYS A 380 -19.07 9.45 0.02
CA LYS A 380 -19.45 8.44 -0.98
C LYS A 380 -19.27 8.95 -2.42
N GLN A 381 -19.56 10.22 -2.69
CA GLN A 381 -19.26 10.86 -3.98
C GLN A 381 -17.76 10.86 -4.26
N ALA A 382 -16.92 11.25 -3.30
CA ALA A 382 -15.47 11.29 -3.48
C ALA A 382 -14.91 9.88 -3.78
N VAL A 383 -15.36 8.86 -3.03
CA VAL A 383 -15.00 7.46 -3.29
C VAL A 383 -15.47 7.01 -4.68
N TYR A 384 -16.71 7.33 -5.05
CA TYR A 384 -17.24 7.03 -6.38
C TYR A 384 -16.40 7.69 -7.47
N ASP A 385 -16.06 8.97 -7.32
CA ASP A 385 -15.27 9.73 -8.28
C ASP A 385 -13.86 9.16 -8.45
N VAL A 386 -13.19 8.76 -7.35
CA VAL A 386 -11.88 8.10 -7.38
C VAL A 386 -11.93 6.79 -8.16
N LEU A 387 -12.88 5.92 -7.83
CA LEU A 387 -13.01 4.60 -8.47
C LEU A 387 -13.31 4.70 -9.97
N THR A 388 -13.97 5.77 -10.37
CA THR A 388 -14.51 5.94 -11.72
C THR A 388 -13.85 7.08 -12.48
N ASN A 389 -12.74 7.65 -11.98
CA ASN A 389 -12.04 8.73 -12.68
C ASN A 389 -11.51 8.21 -14.02
N THR A 390 -10.74 7.12 -13.94
CA THR A 390 -10.57 6.14 -15.02
C THR A 390 -11.34 4.88 -14.66
N TYR A 391 -11.85 4.16 -15.65
CA TYR A 391 -12.76 3.03 -15.42
C TYR A 391 -12.41 1.86 -16.34
N LEU A 392 -12.41 0.65 -15.78
CA LEU A 392 -12.32 -0.61 -16.51
C LEU A 392 -13.25 -1.61 -15.83
N TRP A 393 -14.22 -2.12 -16.57
CA TRP A 393 -15.19 -3.10 -16.08
C TRP A 393 -15.36 -4.24 -17.07
N THR A 394 -14.91 -5.41 -16.66
CA THR A 394 -14.81 -6.62 -17.49
C THR A 394 -15.97 -7.57 -17.25
N SER A 395 -16.00 -8.71 -17.94
CA SER A 395 -16.93 -9.80 -17.64
C SER A 395 -16.56 -10.63 -16.41
N ASP A 396 -15.38 -10.42 -15.81
CA ASP A 396 -14.96 -11.07 -14.58
C ASP A 396 -15.22 -10.14 -13.38
N LEU A 397 -16.29 -10.43 -12.64
CA LEU A 397 -16.72 -9.62 -11.51
C LEU A 397 -15.71 -9.62 -10.35
N GLU A 398 -15.07 -10.76 -10.08
CA GLU A 398 -14.08 -10.87 -8.99
C GLU A 398 -12.85 -10.02 -9.31
N TYR A 399 -12.38 -10.06 -10.57
CA TYR A 399 -11.31 -9.18 -11.01
C TYR A 399 -11.69 -7.71 -10.94
N ASN A 400 -12.90 -7.35 -11.39
CA ASN A 400 -13.38 -5.96 -11.29
C ASN A 400 -13.40 -5.49 -9.83
N ARG A 401 -13.85 -6.36 -8.91
CA ARG A 401 -13.86 -6.07 -7.47
C ARG A 401 -12.45 -5.81 -6.95
N ALA A 402 -11.50 -6.71 -7.22
CA ALA A 402 -10.12 -6.55 -6.78
C ALA A 402 -9.43 -5.33 -7.40
N LEU A 403 -9.64 -5.06 -8.69
CA LEU A 403 -9.06 -3.88 -9.37
C LEU A 403 -9.56 -2.58 -8.72
N MET A 404 -10.87 -2.46 -8.49
CA MET A 404 -11.42 -1.27 -7.83
C MET A 404 -10.96 -1.14 -6.37
N TRP A 405 -10.80 -2.26 -5.65
CA TRP A 405 -10.21 -2.25 -4.32
C TRP A 405 -8.73 -1.84 -4.33
N SER A 406 -7.92 -2.32 -5.28
CA SER A 406 -6.52 -1.93 -5.41
C SER A 406 -6.36 -0.44 -5.73
N LYS A 407 -7.24 0.12 -6.58
CA LYS A 407 -7.32 1.57 -6.83
C LYS A 407 -7.59 2.36 -5.56
N LEU A 408 -8.58 1.91 -4.78
CA LEU A 408 -8.96 2.57 -3.54
C LEU A 408 -7.88 2.45 -2.47
N SER A 409 -7.34 1.25 -2.24
CA SER A 409 -6.30 1.03 -1.23
C SER A 409 -5.02 1.78 -1.56
N GLY A 410 -4.68 1.97 -2.83
CA GLY A 410 -3.62 2.88 -3.25
C GLY A 410 -3.76 4.29 -2.66
N ARG A 411 -4.99 4.80 -2.48
CA ARG A 411 -5.23 6.12 -1.89
C ARG A 411 -4.87 6.20 -0.42
N VAL A 412 -4.96 5.09 0.32
CA VAL A 412 -4.62 5.02 1.75
C VAL A 412 -3.20 5.50 2.03
N PHE A 413 -2.30 5.33 1.06
CA PHE A 413 -0.89 5.68 1.18
C PHE A 413 -0.57 7.11 0.76
N VAL A 414 -1.49 7.82 0.11
CA VAL A 414 -1.25 9.20 -0.30
C VAL A 414 -1.34 10.10 0.92
N SER A 415 -0.23 10.73 1.26
CA SER A 415 -0.13 11.65 2.40
C SER A 415 0.22 13.05 1.90
N THR A 416 -0.30 14.06 2.61
CA THR A 416 0.02 15.48 2.39
C THR A 416 0.86 16.08 3.52
N GLU A 417 1.32 15.25 4.46
CA GLU A 417 1.96 15.68 5.70
C GLU A 417 3.23 16.53 5.49
N TYR A 418 4.07 16.15 4.54
CA TYR A 418 5.30 16.89 4.16
C TYR A 418 5.22 17.47 2.74
N GLY A 419 3.98 17.68 2.27
CA GLY A 419 3.62 17.79 0.86
C GLY A 419 3.07 16.46 0.33
N HIS A 420 2.64 16.42 -0.94
CA HIS A 420 2.18 15.18 -1.58
C HIS A 420 3.30 14.15 -1.63
N GLY A 421 3.06 12.98 -1.04
CA GLY A 421 3.94 11.81 -1.06
C GLY A 421 3.15 10.52 -0.90
N ILE A 422 3.85 9.39 -1.01
CA ILE A 422 3.26 8.05 -0.87
C ILE A 422 4.00 7.31 0.25
N TRP A 423 3.26 6.89 1.27
CA TRP A 423 3.75 5.97 2.30
C TRP A 423 4.05 4.59 1.69
N ALA A 424 5.10 3.93 2.16
CA ALA A 424 5.48 2.63 1.59
C ALA A 424 4.54 1.50 2.03
N GLY A 425 4.07 1.51 3.29
CA GLY A 425 3.18 0.47 3.79
C GLY A 425 2.82 0.60 5.27
N LEU A 426 1.70 -0.01 5.65
CA LEU A 426 1.17 0.01 7.02
C LEU A 426 1.41 -1.33 7.74
N PRO A 427 1.70 -1.30 9.05
CA PRO A 427 1.56 -0.14 9.94
C PRO A 427 2.84 0.68 10.18
N TRP A 428 4.01 0.23 9.75
CA TRP A 428 5.29 0.81 10.21
C TRP A 428 6.04 1.69 9.21
N PHE A 429 5.76 1.64 7.90
CA PHE A 429 6.42 2.50 6.90
C PHE A 429 5.54 3.70 6.51
N LYS A 430 5.16 4.49 7.51
CA LYS A 430 4.41 5.76 7.36
C LYS A 430 5.30 6.95 6.98
N ASP A 431 6.43 6.67 6.32
CA ASP A 431 7.35 7.68 5.78
C ASP A 431 7.30 7.65 4.26
N CYS A 432 7.65 8.75 3.62
CA CYS A 432 7.84 8.79 2.17
C CYS A 432 9.22 8.23 1.82
N TRP A 433 9.24 7.03 1.25
CA TRP A 433 10.44 6.43 0.67
C TRP A 433 10.47 6.72 -0.83
N GLY A 434 11.56 7.27 -1.34
CA GLY A 434 11.68 7.71 -2.73
C GLY A 434 11.49 6.56 -3.71
N ARG A 435 12.21 5.44 -3.51
CA ARG A 435 12.06 4.22 -4.34
C ARG A 435 10.61 3.73 -4.36
N ASP A 436 10.01 3.52 -3.20
CA ASP A 436 8.65 3.02 -3.05
C ASP A 436 7.63 3.97 -3.69
N THR A 437 7.82 5.28 -3.49
CA THR A 437 6.97 6.32 -4.09
C THR A 437 6.97 6.22 -5.62
N PHE A 438 8.14 6.10 -6.25
CA PHE A 438 8.23 6.10 -7.71
C PHE A 438 7.88 4.75 -8.34
N ILE A 439 8.03 3.64 -7.63
CA ILE A 439 7.42 2.37 -8.08
C ILE A 439 5.88 2.44 -7.96
N ALA A 440 5.37 3.07 -6.91
CA ALA A 440 3.92 3.16 -6.66
C ALA A 440 3.18 4.26 -7.46
N LEU A 441 3.90 5.25 -8.00
CA LEU A 441 3.30 6.43 -8.61
C LEU A 441 2.38 6.09 -9.79
N SER A 442 2.82 5.16 -10.65
CA SER A 442 2.08 4.80 -11.85
C SER A 442 0.70 4.23 -11.53
N GLY A 443 0.63 3.24 -10.63
CA GLY A 443 -0.63 2.58 -10.27
C GLY A 443 -1.51 3.36 -9.31
N ILE A 444 -0.94 4.21 -8.44
CA ILE A 444 -1.71 5.02 -7.48
C ILE A 444 -2.22 6.32 -8.11
N SER A 445 -1.38 7.01 -8.89
CA SER A 445 -1.68 8.34 -9.42
C SER A 445 -1.93 8.33 -10.93
N LEU A 446 -0.97 7.88 -11.74
CA LEU A 446 -0.99 8.10 -13.19
C LEU A 446 -2.14 7.38 -13.89
N VAL A 447 -2.28 6.06 -13.75
CA VAL A 447 -3.35 5.31 -14.43
C VAL A 447 -4.75 5.64 -13.89
N ASN A 448 -4.83 6.29 -12.73
CA ASN A 448 -6.07 6.77 -12.14
C ASN A 448 -6.42 8.20 -12.56
N GLY A 449 -5.60 8.87 -13.37
CA GLY A 449 -5.86 10.23 -13.87
C GLY A 449 -5.53 11.34 -12.87
N PHE A 450 -4.80 11.05 -11.78
CA PHE A 450 -4.38 12.06 -10.79
C PHE A 450 -3.08 12.77 -11.22
N MET A 451 -3.12 13.44 -12.37
CA MET A 451 -1.94 14.05 -13.00
C MET A 451 -1.29 15.16 -12.17
N ASP A 452 -2.10 16.03 -11.56
CA ASP A 452 -1.59 17.10 -10.69
C ASP A 452 -0.85 16.55 -9.47
N GLU A 453 -1.38 15.48 -8.88
CA GLU A 453 -0.75 14.78 -7.76
C GLU A 453 0.59 14.17 -8.18
N ALA A 454 0.62 13.46 -9.32
CA ALA A 454 1.85 12.88 -9.85
C ALA A 454 2.93 13.94 -10.10
N LYS A 455 2.56 15.06 -10.74
CA LYS A 455 3.48 16.20 -10.95
C LYS A 455 4.00 16.76 -9.64
N ASN A 456 3.13 16.93 -8.64
CA ASN A 456 3.50 17.48 -7.34
C ASN A 456 4.47 16.57 -6.59
N ILE A 457 4.26 15.26 -6.60
CA ILE A 457 5.15 14.27 -5.97
C ILE A 457 6.54 14.33 -6.63
N ILE A 458 6.61 14.26 -7.96
CA ILE A 458 7.88 14.35 -8.71
C ILE A 458 8.60 15.66 -8.43
N SER A 459 7.87 16.79 -8.52
CA SER A 459 8.42 18.13 -8.29
C SER A 459 8.94 18.31 -6.87
N ARG A 460 8.37 17.59 -5.90
CA ARG A 460 8.78 17.69 -4.51
C ARG A 460 10.09 16.96 -4.25
N PHE A 461 10.22 15.72 -4.69
CA PHE A 461 11.48 14.98 -4.57
C PHE A 461 12.61 15.63 -5.36
N SER A 462 12.31 16.25 -6.51
CA SER A 462 13.33 16.95 -7.29
C SER A 462 13.92 18.18 -6.57
N GLN A 463 13.13 18.87 -5.75
CA GLN A 463 13.62 19.96 -4.88
C GLN A 463 14.62 19.47 -3.81
N TRP A 464 14.56 18.19 -3.46
CA TRP A 464 15.47 17.55 -2.51
C TRP A 464 16.64 16.85 -3.19
N GLN A 465 16.91 17.09 -4.47
CA GLN A 465 18.08 16.52 -5.12
C GLN A 465 19.37 17.01 -4.46
N MET A 466 20.33 16.11 -4.25
CA MET A 466 21.66 16.47 -3.76
C MET A 466 22.42 17.26 -4.83
N THR A 467 22.61 18.56 -4.61
CA THR A 467 23.19 19.48 -5.60
C THR A 467 24.67 19.78 -5.38
N ASP A 468 25.28 19.34 -4.27
CA ASP A 468 26.73 19.49 -4.07
C ASP A 468 27.50 18.54 -5.00
N PRO A 469 28.24 19.06 -6.00
CA PRO A 469 28.98 18.23 -6.95
C PRO A 469 30.10 17.42 -6.29
N ASN A 470 30.53 17.77 -5.08
CA ASN A 470 31.58 17.06 -4.35
C ASN A 470 31.03 15.97 -3.42
N HIS A 471 29.70 15.89 -3.28
CA HIS A 471 29.06 14.82 -2.53
C HIS A 471 28.98 13.55 -3.38
N CYS A 472 29.26 12.37 -2.81
CA CYS A 472 29.19 11.10 -3.56
C CYS A 472 27.78 10.78 -4.06
N HIS A 473 26.75 11.36 -3.44
CA HIS A 473 25.35 11.26 -3.87
C HIS A 473 24.90 12.39 -4.79
N TYR A 474 25.82 13.18 -5.38
CA TYR A 474 25.49 14.24 -6.32
C TYR A 474 24.48 13.77 -7.38
N GLY A 475 23.40 14.54 -7.55
CA GLY A 475 22.32 14.25 -8.49
C GLY A 475 21.28 13.23 -8.02
N ARG A 476 21.44 12.60 -6.84
CA ARG A 476 20.43 11.67 -6.30
C ARG A 476 19.33 12.41 -5.53
N ILE A 477 18.12 11.87 -5.57
CA ILE A 477 17.02 12.23 -4.66
C ILE A 477 17.09 11.40 -3.37
N PRO A 478 16.44 11.82 -2.27
CA PRO A 478 16.41 11.03 -1.04
C PRO A 478 15.66 9.71 -1.22
N ASN A 479 16.23 8.64 -0.65
CA ASN A 479 15.60 7.34 -0.45
C ASN A 479 14.54 7.36 0.64
N ARG A 480 14.74 8.13 1.73
CA ARG A 480 13.78 8.27 2.84
C ARG A 480 13.72 9.73 3.29
N VAL A 481 12.52 10.22 3.51
CA VAL A 481 12.25 11.56 4.05
C VAL A 481 11.43 11.39 5.34
N THR A 482 12.08 11.60 6.49
CA THR A 482 11.46 11.55 7.83
C THR A 482 11.12 12.95 8.33
N SER A 483 11.92 13.95 7.96
CA SER A 483 11.71 15.37 8.23
C SER A 483 12.50 16.24 7.23
N PHE A 484 12.33 17.57 7.29
CA PHE A 484 13.12 18.49 6.44
C PHE A 484 14.62 18.47 6.73
N ASP A 485 15.02 18.07 7.94
CA ASP A 485 16.41 18.08 8.41
C ASP A 485 17.07 16.70 8.41
N ASP A 486 16.32 15.63 8.11
CA ASP A 486 16.78 14.24 8.13
C ASP A 486 16.33 13.49 6.85
N MET A 487 17.27 13.38 5.91
CA MET A 487 17.06 12.73 4.61
C MET A 487 18.22 11.78 4.31
N ILE A 488 17.88 10.58 3.82
CA ILE A 488 18.87 9.53 3.51
C ILE A 488 18.90 9.28 2.00
N TYR A 489 20.09 9.27 1.37
CA TYR A 489 20.27 9.15 -0.09
C TYR A 489 20.88 7.80 -0.53
N ASN A 490 20.73 6.76 0.29
CA ASN A 490 21.44 5.48 0.20
C ASN A 490 20.82 4.46 -0.78
N THR A 491 20.31 4.91 -1.93
CA THR A 491 19.74 4.06 -2.99
C THR A 491 20.40 4.36 -4.33
N THR A 492 20.55 3.33 -5.16
CA THR A 492 21.05 3.43 -6.54
C THR A 492 19.93 3.41 -7.59
N ASP A 493 18.77 2.87 -7.24
CA ASP A 493 17.61 2.68 -8.11
C ASP A 493 16.49 3.71 -7.89
N GLY A 494 16.42 4.36 -6.72
CA GLY A 494 15.36 5.32 -6.41
C GLY A 494 15.30 6.53 -7.37
N THR A 495 16.45 7.12 -7.72
CA THR A 495 16.47 8.24 -8.69
C THR A 495 16.14 7.79 -10.12
N PRO A 496 16.67 6.67 -10.63
CA PRO A 496 16.19 6.10 -11.89
C PRO A 496 14.70 5.81 -11.96
N TRP A 497 14.08 5.28 -10.90
CA TRP A 497 12.63 5.12 -10.85
C TRP A 497 11.90 6.45 -10.96
N MET A 498 12.37 7.51 -10.29
CA MET A 498 11.81 8.86 -10.50
C MET A 498 11.95 9.34 -11.95
N ILE A 499 13.10 9.12 -12.59
CA ILE A 499 13.34 9.54 -13.98
C ILE A 499 12.42 8.80 -14.95
N ARG A 500 12.19 7.52 -14.69
CA ARG A 500 11.17 6.73 -15.38
C ARG A 500 9.79 7.40 -15.19
N GLU A 501 9.35 7.63 -13.96
CA GLU A 501 8.05 8.25 -13.69
C GLU A 501 7.91 9.71 -14.21
N ILE A 502 9.01 10.47 -14.33
CA ILE A 502 9.02 11.75 -15.04
C ILE A 502 8.55 11.54 -16.49
N TRP A 503 9.09 10.55 -17.18
CA TRP A 503 8.72 10.29 -18.56
C TRP A 503 7.31 9.73 -18.69
N ASP A 504 6.88 8.83 -17.80
CA ASP A 504 5.48 8.37 -17.81
C ASP A 504 4.50 9.50 -17.53
N TYR A 505 4.79 10.39 -16.58
CA TYR A 505 3.98 11.59 -16.37
C TYR A 505 3.89 12.45 -17.64
N LEU A 506 5.02 12.72 -18.30
CA LEU A 506 5.06 13.53 -19.52
C LEU A 506 4.30 12.87 -20.68
N ARG A 507 4.38 11.54 -20.80
CA ARG A 507 3.64 10.75 -21.78
C ARG A 507 2.13 10.76 -21.50
N TYR A 508 1.71 10.73 -20.24
CA TYR A 508 0.29 10.78 -19.88
C TYR A 508 -0.31 12.19 -19.92
N SER A 509 0.47 13.23 -19.63
CA SER A 509 -0.02 14.61 -19.53
C SER A 509 0.21 15.44 -20.78
N GLY A 510 1.26 15.15 -21.55
CA GLY A 510 1.73 16.03 -22.63
C GLY A 510 2.37 17.34 -22.16
N ASP A 511 2.70 17.47 -20.86
CA ASP A 511 3.17 18.72 -20.25
C ASP A 511 4.60 19.10 -20.67
N ARG A 512 4.72 19.78 -21.82
CA ARG A 512 6.00 20.24 -22.37
C ARG A 512 6.69 21.28 -21.48
N ASP A 513 5.95 22.11 -20.75
CA ASP A 513 6.54 23.12 -19.86
C ASP A 513 7.22 22.45 -18.66
N PHE A 514 6.61 21.40 -18.13
CA PHE A 514 7.24 20.59 -17.09
C PHE A 514 8.45 19.83 -17.62
N ALA A 515 8.43 19.31 -18.85
CA ALA A 515 9.59 18.67 -19.47
C ALA A 515 10.82 19.59 -19.49
N ILE A 516 10.62 20.87 -19.84
CA ILE A 516 11.67 21.89 -19.81
C ILE A 516 12.14 22.13 -18.37
N THR A 517 11.20 22.27 -17.43
CA THR A 517 11.49 22.60 -16.02
C THR A 517 12.24 21.48 -15.29
N ILE A 518 11.91 20.22 -15.57
CA ILE A 518 12.46 19.06 -14.87
C ILE A 518 13.79 18.57 -15.48
N TYR A 519 14.08 18.92 -16.73
CA TYR A 519 15.28 18.46 -17.43
C TYR A 519 16.61 18.69 -16.66
N PRO A 520 16.87 19.85 -16.03
CA PRO A 520 18.09 20.06 -15.25
C PRO A 520 18.32 19.03 -14.13
N VAL A 521 17.24 18.49 -13.55
CA VAL A 521 17.30 17.45 -12.50
C VAL A 521 17.86 16.16 -13.10
N VAL A 522 17.41 15.77 -14.29
CA VAL A 522 17.92 14.60 -15.02
C VAL A 522 19.38 14.79 -15.43
N GLN A 523 19.74 15.99 -15.91
CA GLN A 523 21.14 16.32 -16.25
C GLN A 523 22.08 16.19 -15.03
N THR A 524 21.64 16.70 -13.89
CA THR A 524 22.41 16.66 -12.63
C THR A 524 22.61 15.22 -12.16
N TYR A 525 21.58 14.37 -12.27
CA TYR A 525 21.69 12.94 -11.98
C TYR A 525 22.74 12.25 -12.87
N ILE A 526 22.65 12.45 -14.20
CA ILE A 526 23.60 11.86 -15.15
C ILE A 526 25.04 12.30 -14.84
N ALA A 527 25.25 13.60 -14.61
CA ALA A 527 26.58 14.12 -14.25
C ALA A 527 27.12 13.50 -12.95
N GLY A 528 26.26 13.21 -11.98
CA GLY A 528 26.60 12.47 -10.76
C GLY A 528 27.02 11.03 -11.03
N VAL A 529 26.28 10.31 -11.89
CA VAL A 529 26.63 8.95 -12.32
C VAL A 529 27.98 8.94 -13.03
N GLU A 530 28.18 9.82 -14.02
CA GLU A 530 29.44 9.93 -14.76
C GLU A 530 30.64 10.21 -13.84
N LYS A 531 30.45 11.04 -12.82
CA LYS A 531 31.53 11.42 -11.89
C LYS A 531 31.92 10.32 -10.90
N TYR A 532 30.95 9.55 -10.39
CA TYR A 532 31.18 8.69 -9.23
C TYR A 532 30.90 7.21 -9.46
N TYR A 533 30.09 6.85 -10.45
CA TYR A 533 29.52 5.51 -10.57
C TYR A 533 29.69 4.88 -11.94
N LEU A 534 30.21 5.58 -12.94
CA LEU A 534 30.38 5.04 -14.29
C LEU A 534 31.74 4.34 -14.44
N ASP A 535 31.75 3.13 -14.99
CA ASP A 535 32.98 2.42 -15.34
C ASP A 535 33.48 2.70 -16.77
N ASP A 536 34.56 2.04 -17.17
CA ASP A 536 35.17 2.14 -18.51
C ASP A 536 34.29 1.59 -19.64
N LYS A 537 33.23 0.86 -19.32
CA LYS A 537 32.25 0.28 -20.26
C LYS A 537 30.93 1.06 -20.27
N CYS A 538 30.90 2.21 -19.61
CA CYS A 538 29.72 3.05 -19.41
C CYS A 538 28.60 2.35 -18.61
N LEU A 539 28.91 1.29 -17.87
CA LEU A 539 27.97 0.63 -16.97
C LEU A 539 27.99 1.30 -15.59
N MET A 540 26.81 1.36 -14.98
CA MET A 540 26.65 1.95 -13.65
C MET A 540 27.07 0.94 -12.57
N THR A 541 28.06 1.33 -11.79
CA THR A 541 28.57 0.61 -10.62
C THR A 541 27.81 1.03 -9.36
N HIS A 542 27.66 0.11 -8.41
CA HIS A 542 27.05 0.37 -7.12
C HIS A 542 27.56 -0.62 -6.07
N ARG A 543 27.28 -0.33 -4.79
CA ARG A 543 27.58 -1.25 -3.69
C ARG A 543 26.51 -2.33 -3.60
N ASP A 544 26.83 -3.41 -2.90
CA ASP A 544 25.94 -4.56 -2.74
C ASP A 544 24.52 -4.21 -2.25
N PRO A 545 24.33 -3.40 -1.18
CA PRO A 545 23.01 -3.20 -0.60
C PRO A 545 22.41 -1.83 -0.99
N ASP A 546 22.67 -1.36 -2.20
CA ASP A 546 22.14 -0.08 -2.72
C ASP A 546 20.96 -0.27 -3.70
N THR A 547 20.56 -1.51 -4.02
CA THR A 547 19.40 -1.83 -4.89
C THR A 547 18.12 -2.02 -4.09
N TRP A 548 16.98 -2.30 -4.73
CA TRP A 548 15.75 -2.67 -4.00
C TRP A 548 15.91 -3.85 -3.04
N MET A 549 16.90 -4.72 -3.29
CA MET A 549 17.33 -5.78 -2.38
C MET A 549 18.37 -5.26 -1.36
N ASP A 550 17.96 -4.43 -0.40
CA ASP A 550 18.84 -3.64 0.48
C ASP A 550 18.96 -4.12 1.93
N ALA A 551 18.42 -5.30 2.26
CA ALA A 551 18.51 -5.86 3.60
C ALA A 551 19.97 -6.03 4.08
N LYS A 552 20.26 -5.60 5.32
CA LYS A 552 21.61 -5.62 5.91
C LYS A 552 21.66 -6.28 7.29
N LEU A 553 22.65 -7.13 7.50
CA LEU A 553 23.07 -7.58 8.82
C LEU A 553 23.84 -6.45 9.52
N PHE A 554 23.46 -6.13 10.76
CA PHE A 554 24.01 -5.03 11.58
C PHE A 554 24.02 -3.66 10.87
N GLY A 555 23.12 -3.44 9.90
CA GLY A 555 23.06 -2.21 9.11
C GLY A 555 24.24 -2.01 8.14
N LEU A 556 25.14 -2.99 8.01
CA LEU A 556 26.39 -2.86 7.24
C LEU A 556 26.51 -3.91 6.14
N TYR A 557 26.35 -5.20 6.47
CA TYR A 557 26.68 -6.29 5.55
C TYR A 557 25.46 -6.78 4.78
N PRO A 558 25.52 -6.92 3.45
CA PRO A 558 24.37 -7.30 2.63
C PRO A 558 23.92 -8.74 2.90
N TRP A 559 22.62 -8.97 3.07
CA TRP A 559 22.04 -10.32 3.03
C TRP A 559 21.97 -10.89 1.61
N SER A 560 21.88 -10.01 0.61
CA SER A 560 21.77 -10.37 -0.81
C SER A 560 22.73 -9.48 -1.62
N ALA A 561 23.99 -9.90 -1.71
CA ALA A 561 25.05 -9.12 -2.37
C ALA A 561 24.89 -9.08 -3.90
N ARG A 562 24.54 -7.90 -4.46
CA ARG A 562 24.27 -7.69 -5.89
C ARG A 562 25.19 -6.68 -6.58
N GLY A 563 26.20 -6.18 -5.88
CA GLY A 563 27.27 -5.41 -6.47
C GLY A 563 28.11 -6.29 -7.41
N ASN A 564 28.85 -5.71 -8.35
CA ASN A 564 29.07 -4.29 -8.55
C ASN A 564 28.12 -3.69 -9.61
N ARG A 565 27.58 -4.52 -10.51
CA ARG A 565 26.66 -4.12 -11.59
C ARG A 565 25.50 -5.10 -11.68
N ALA A 566 24.33 -4.72 -11.20
CA ALA A 566 23.11 -5.51 -11.29
C ALA A 566 22.33 -5.23 -12.59
N ASN A 567 21.63 -6.25 -13.12
CA ASN A 567 20.99 -6.19 -14.44
C ASN A 567 19.84 -5.17 -14.54
N ASP A 568 18.99 -5.11 -13.52
CA ASP A 568 17.91 -4.14 -13.31
C ASP A 568 18.44 -2.72 -13.20
N ILE A 569 19.57 -2.53 -12.51
CA ILE A 569 20.23 -1.21 -12.41
C ILE A 569 20.74 -0.75 -13.79
N GLN A 570 21.27 -1.65 -14.61
CA GLN A 570 21.69 -1.27 -15.97
C GLN A 570 20.49 -0.94 -16.86
N ALA A 571 19.37 -1.66 -16.71
CA ALA A 571 18.14 -1.35 -17.43
C ALA A 571 17.57 0.01 -17.02
N LEU A 572 17.56 0.32 -15.72
CA LEU A 572 17.16 1.62 -15.17
C LEU A 572 18.09 2.75 -15.63
N TRP A 573 19.40 2.51 -15.67
CA TRP A 573 20.38 3.46 -16.18
C TRP A 573 20.19 3.76 -17.68
N TYR A 574 20.06 2.72 -18.49
CA TYR A 574 19.75 2.85 -19.91
C TYR A 574 18.45 3.64 -20.12
N THR A 575 17.39 3.32 -19.38
CA THR A 575 16.12 4.05 -19.43
C THR A 575 16.28 5.52 -19.03
N SER A 576 17.07 5.82 -18.01
CA SER A 576 17.35 7.21 -17.60
C SER A 576 18.03 8.01 -18.72
N LEU A 577 18.97 7.40 -19.45
CA LEU A 577 19.61 8.01 -20.61
C LEU A 577 18.61 8.22 -21.77
N GLN A 578 17.72 7.26 -22.03
CA GLN A 578 16.66 7.41 -23.03
C GLN A 578 15.73 8.59 -22.71
N VAL A 579 15.33 8.76 -21.45
CA VAL A 579 14.55 9.92 -21.00
C VAL A 579 15.34 11.21 -21.20
N ALA A 580 16.62 11.23 -20.85
CA ALA A 580 17.47 12.40 -21.04
C ALA A 580 17.65 12.79 -22.50
N ILE A 581 17.72 11.82 -23.43
CA ILE A 581 17.75 12.06 -24.88
C ILE A 581 16.47 12.75 -25.34
N LYS A 582 15.29 12.29 -24.88
CA LYS A 582 14.00 12.90 -25.21
C LYS A 582 13.89 14.32 -24.66
N LEU A 583 14.29 14.54 -23.40
CA LEU A 583 14.25 15.88 -22.79
C LEU A 583 15.27 16.84 -23.43
N ALA A 584 16.44 16.35 -23.82
CA ALA A 584 17.43 17.12 -24.58
C ALA A 584 16.87 17.56 -25.94
N ASP A 585 16.14 16.66 -26.62
CA ASP A 585 15.49 16.96 -27.89
C ASP A 585 14.40 18.03 -27.74
N ILE A 586 13.52 17.88 -26.74
CA ILE A 586 12.45 18.85 -26.43
C ILE A 586 13.01 20.25 -26.12
N THR A 587 14.15 20.31 -25.44
CA THR A 587 14.81 21.58 -25.05
C THR A 587 15.78 22.12 -26.11
N GLY A 588 15.98 21.40 -27.22
CA GLY A 588 16.91 21.80 -28.28
C GLY A 588 18.39 21.67 -27.92
N ASN A 589 18.74 20.93 -26.87
CA ASN A 589 20.12 20.72 -26.43
C ASN A 589 20.78 19.57 -27.21
N VAL A 590 21.25 19.89 -28.42
CA VAL A 590 21.83 18.92 -29.37
C VAL A 590 23.08 18.23 -28.82
N ASP A 591 23.96 18.95 -28.13
CA ASP A 591 25.21 18.40 -27.60
C ASP A 591 24.94 17.37 -26.50
N SER A 592 24.07 17.70 -25.54
CA SER A 592 23.66 16.74 -24.50
C SER A 592 22.92 15.54 -25.08
N LYS A 593 22.05 15.75 -26.09
CA LYS A 593 21.37 14.66 -26.79
C LYS A 593 22.38 13.66 -27.40
N GLN A 594 23.38 14.16 -28.11
CA GLN A 594 24.42 13.33 -28.73
C GLN A 594 25.25 12.59 -27.67
N HIS A 595 25.64 13.27 -26.59
CA HIS A 595 26.38 12.68 -25.48
C HIS A 595 25.60 11.53 -24.81
N TYR A 596 24.33 11.77 -24.46
CA TYR A 596 23.49 10.75 -23.83
C TYR A 596 23.21 9.57 -24.78
N GLN A 597 23.08 9.82 -26.08
CA GLN A 597 22.97 8.75 -27.09
C GLN A 597 24.23 7.87 -27.10
N GLN A 598 25.43 8.47 -27.07
CA GLN A 598 26.69 7.71 -27.02
C GLN A 598 26.77 6.84 -25.76
N LEU A 599 26.39 7.38 -24.60
CA LEU A 599 26.33 6.59 -23.35
C LEU A 599 25.32 5.44 -23.46
N ALA A 600 24.12 5.70 -23.96
CA ALA A 600 23.08 4.68 -24.07
C ALA A 600 23.47 3.55 -25.02
N ASP A 601 24.09 3.90 -26.16
CA ASP A 601 24.61 2.95 -27.14
C ASP A 601 25.72 2.10 -26.52
N ALA A 602 26.64 2.71 -25.76
CA ALA A 602 27.72 2.00 -25.08
C ALA A 602 27.20 1.04 -24.00
N VAL A 603 26.23 1.46 -23.18
CA VAL A 603 25.56 0.59 -22.19
C VAL A 603 24.97 -0.64 -22.88
N LYS A 604 24.17 -0.42 -23.94
CA LYS A 604 23.52 -1.50 -24.68
C LYS A 604 24.52 -2.45 -25.34
N GLN A 605 25.55 -1.90 -25.99
CA GLN A 605 26.60 -2.70 -26.65
C GLN A 605 27.42 -3.55 -25.67
N ASN A 606 27.71 -3.03 -24.47
CA ASN A 606 28.51 -3.72 -23.47
C ASN A 606 27.69 -4.67 -22.57
N PHE A 607 26.37 -4.44 -22.43
CA PHE A 607 25.53 -5.24 -21.53
C PHE A 607 25.47 -6.71 -21.96
N THR A 608 25.01 -7.01 -23.18
CA THR A 608 24.78 -8.39 -23.63
C THR A 608 26.05 -9.25 -23.55
N PRO A 609 27.23 -8.83 -24.06
CA PRO A 609 28.45 -9.63 -23.97
C PRO A 609 28.91 -9.93 -22.53
N LEU A 610 28.53 -9.10 -21.55
CA LEU A 610 28.90 -9.27 -20.15
C LEU A 610 27.89 -10.06 -19.34
N PHE A 611 26.60 -9.88 -19.58
CA PHE A 611 25.54 -10.47 -18.77
C PHE A 611 24.94 -11.73 -19.38
N TRP A 612 24.99 -11.92 -20.70
CA TRP A 612 24.37 -13.07 -21.35
C TRP A 612 25.34 -14.26 -21.49
N ALA A 613 24.99 -15.37 -20.85
CA ALA A 613 25.71 -16.63 -20.98
C ALA A 613 25.10 -17.46 -22.12
N SER A 614 25.59 -17.27 -23.35
CA SER A 614 25.05 -17.94 -24.55
C SER A 614 25.06 -19.47 -24.49
N SER A 615 25.97 -20.08 -23.73
CA SER A 615 26.07 -21.55 -23.60
C SER A 615 24.98 -22.16 -22.73
N SER A 616 24.48 -21.43 -21.74
CA SER A 616 23.39 -21.88 -20.85
C SER A 616 22.07 -21.17 -21.11
N HIS A 617 22.03 -20.23 -22.06
CA HIS A 617 20.88 -19.37 -22.35
C HIS A 617 20.33 -18.68 -21.10
N GLN A 618 21.22 -18.14 -20.27
CA GLN A 618 20.87 -17.46 -19.02
C GLN A 618 21.44 -16.05 -18.96
N LEU A 619 20.70 -15.15 -18.34
CA LEU A 619 21.13 -13.80 -18.03
C LEU A 619 21.71 -13.78 -16.60
N ALA A 620 22.89 -13.23 -16.40
CA ALA A 620 23.42 -13.02 -15.05
C ALA A 620 22.54 -12.04 -14.26
N ASP A 621 22.37 -12.27 -12.95
CA ASP A 621 21.72 -11.30 -12.05
C ASP A 621 22.60 -10.05 -11.88
N CYS A 622 23.90 -10.26 -11.68
CA CYS A 622 24.88 -9.19 -11.57
C CYS A 622 26.28 -9.62 -12.02
N ILE A 623 27.14 -8.63 -12.29
CA ILE A 623 28.57 -8.80 -12.51
C ILE A 623 29.31 -8.30 -11.27
N LYS A 624 30.12 -9.18 -10.67
CA LYS A 624 30.93 -8.87 -9.48
C LYS A 624 32.08 -7.93 -9.83
N ALA A 625 32.72 -7.37 -8.80
CA ALA A 625 33.82 -6.41 -8.98
C ALA A 625 35.02 -7.01 -9.73
N ASP A 626 35.26 -8.32 -9.61
CA ASP A 626 36.30 -9.06 -10.31
C ASP A 626 35.91 -9.50 -11.75
N GLY A 627 34.72 -9.13 -12.20
CA GLY A 627 34.19 -9.45 -13.52
C GLY A 627 33.46 -10.79 -13.63
N GLN A 628 33.34 -11.56 -12.54
CA GLN A 628 32.59 -12.81 -12.56
C GLN A 628 31.07 -12.57 -12.67
N GLN A 629 30.40 -13.42 -13.44
CA GLN A 629 28.93 -13.46 -13.53
C GLN A 629 28.34 -14.17 -12.31
N ASP A 630 27.36 -13.54 -11.67
CA ASP A 630 26.48 -14.21 -10.70
C ASP A 630 25.24 -14.75 -11.44
N MET A 631 25.17 -16.07 -11.60
CA MET A 631 24.12 -16.74 -12.39
C MET A 631 22.88 -17.11 -11.57
N LYS A 632 22.70 -16.54 -10.37
CA LYS A 632 21.48 -16.72 -9.58
C LYS A 632 20.26 -16.30 -10.39
N VAL A 633 19.25 -17.16 -10.43
CA VAL A 633 17.97 -16.88 -11.09
C VAL A 633 17.10 -16.06 -10.13
N ARG A 634 16.73 -14.85 -10.55
CA ARG A 634 16.03 -13.85 -9.75
C ARG A 634 15.03 -13.08 -10.60
N PRO A 635 13.92 -12.60 -10.01
CA PRO A 635 12.88 -11.91 -10.77
C PRO A 635 13.38 -10.61 -11.44
N ASN A 636 14.47 -10.03 -10.95
CA ASN A 636 15.12 -8.84 -11.51
C ASN A 636 15.50 -8.99 -12.99
N GLN A 637 15.75 -10.21 -13.46
CA GLN A 637 16.05 -10.48 -14.88
C GLN A 637 14.89 -10.05 -15.79
N LEU A 638 13.63 -10.10 -15.31
CA LEU A 638 12.46 -9.62 -16.04
C LEU A 638 12.42 -8.09 -16.16
N MET A 639 13.08 -7.34 -15.27
CA MET A 639 13.17 -5.88 -15.37
C MET A 639 14.03 -5.43 -16.54
N ALA A 640 15.01 -6.23 -16.96
CA ALA A 640 15.79 -5.96 -18.18
C ALA A 640 14.92 -5.95 -19.45
N ILE A 641 13.73 -6.55 -19.39
CA ILE A 641 12.74 -6.59 -20.47
C ILE A 641 11.68 -5.50 -20.30
N THR A 642 11.26 -5.22 -19.06
CA THR A 642 10.01 -4.49 -18.78
C THR A 642 10.19 -3.04 -18.32
N VAL A 643 11.37 -2.68 -17.81
CA VAL A 643 11.70 -1.29 -17.43
C VAL A 643 11.87 -0.36 -18.64
N PRO A 644 12.53 -0.77 -19.76
CA PRO A 644 12.69 0.07 -20.94
C PRO A 644 11.37 0.43 -21.65
N TYR A 645 11.29 1.63 -22.23
CA TYR A 645 10.06 2.15 -22.86
C TYR A 645 9.84 1.74 -24.31
N GLU A 646 10.55 2.40 -25.25
CA GLU A 646 10.29 2.30 -26.69
C GLU A 646 11.30 1.39 -27.38
N GLN A 647 12.54 1.37 -26.87
CA GLN A 647 13.63 0.58 -27.42
C GLN A 647 13.93 -0.60 -26.51
N ASP A 648 13.87 -1.81 -27.06
CA ASP A 648 14.24 -3.02 -26.36
C ASP A 648 15.71 -2.93 -25.90
N PHE A 649 15.97 -3.12 -24.60
CA PHE A 649 17.32 -3.07 -24.04
C PHE A 649 18.13 -4.33 -24.39
N ILE A 650 17.47 -5.48 -24.36
CA ILE A 650 18.00 -6.78 -24.81
C ILE A 650 17.18 -7.31 -25.98
N ASP A 651 17.78 -8.15 -26.82
CA ASP A 651 17.09 -8.79 -27.93
C ASP A 651 15.89 -9.60 -27.43
N ARG A 652 14.76 -9.55 -28.16
CA ARG A 652 13.53 -10.27 -27.77
C ARG A 652 13.71 -11.79 -27.71
N GLU A 653 14.67 -12.35 -28.42
CA GLU A 653 15.05 -13.76 -28.31
C GLU A 653 15.69 -14.07 -26.94
N ILE A 654 16.62 -13.22 -26.48
CA ILE A 654 17.20 -13.32 -25.13
C ILE A 654 16.09 -13.14 -24.08
N GLY A 655 15.22 -12.15 -24.27
CA GLY A 655 14.08 -11.94 -23.37
C GLY A 655 13.14 -13.15 -23.29
N ALA A 656 12.94 -13.88 -24.39
CA ALA A 656 12.15 -15.11 -24.40
C ALA A 656 12.77 -16.20 -23.50
N TYR A 657 14.08 -16.40 -23.57
CA TYR A 657 14.79 -17.31 -22.65
C TYR A 657 14.71 -16.84 -21.20
N VAL A 658 14.88 -15.55 -20.94
CA VAL A 658 14.76 -14.97 -19.59
C VAL A 658 13.37 -15.22 -19.01
N VAL A 659 12.30 -15.00 -19.78
CA VAL A 659 10.93 -15.33 -19.37
C VAL A 659 10.79 -16.82 -19.07
N SER A 660 11.25 -17.69 -19.98
CA SER A 660 11.17 -19.14 -19.81
C SER A 660 11.85 -19.61 -18.52
N ASN A 661 13.10 -19.18 -18.29
CA ASN A 661 13.89 -19.55 -17.12
C ASN A 661 13.27 -19.03 -15.82
N THR A 662 13.00 -17.72 -15.76
CA THR A 662 12.53 -17.07 -14.53
C THR A 662 11.15 -17.61 -14.13
N VAL A 663 10.23 -17.75 -15.09
CA VAL A 663 8.88 -18.24 -14.79
C VAL A 663 8.89 -19.71 -14.37
N SER A 664 9.65 -20.55 -15.08
CA SER A 664 9.68 -21.99 -14.79
C SER A 664 10.40 -22.32 -13.47
N GLU A 665 11.29 -21.45 -13.00
CA GLU A 665 12.01 -21.65 -11.74
C GLU A 665 11.39 -20.93 -10.53
N LEU A 666 10.84 -19.72 -10.73
CA LEU A 666 10.48 -18.83 -9.62
C LEU A 666 8.98 -18.63 -9.43
N LEU A 667 8.15 -18.81 -10.48
CA LEU A 667 6.75 -18.41 -10.43
C LEU A 667 5.87 -19.51 -9.85
N PHE A 668 5.47 -19.36 -8.59
CA PHE A 668 4.47 -20.20 -7.93
C PHE A 668 3.07 -19.66 -8.21
N PRO A 669 2.00 -20.44 -7.95
CA PRO A 669 0.62 -19.99 -8.20
C PRO A 669 0.24 -18.70 -7.45
N TRP A 670 0.90 -18.41 -6.32
CA TRP A 670 0.64 -17.24 -5.48
C TRP A 670 1.67 -16.12 -5.58
N GLY A 671 2.65 -16.23 -6.47
CA GLY A 671 3.62 -15.17 -6.74
C GLY A 671 5.00 -15.69 -7.10
N ILE A 672 5.89 -14.75 -7.46
CA ILE A 672 7.24 -15.05 -7.91
C ILE A 672 8.24 -14.92 -6.76
N THR A 673 9.04 -15.97 -6.53
CA THR A 673 10.05 -15.97 -5.46
C THR A 673 11.19 -15.01 -5.81
N SER A 674 11.81 -14.41 -4.79
CA SER A 674 12.98 -13.52 -4.98
C SER A 674 14.28 -14.25 -5.32
N LEU A 675 14.31 -15.58 -5.19
CA LEU A 675 15.44 -16.46 -5.51
C LEU A 675 14.93 -17.87 -5.85
N SER A 676 15.65 -18.56 -6.73
CA SER A 676 15.38 -19.96 -7.08
C SER A 676 15.45 -20.88 -5.85
N GLN A 677 14.46 -21.78 -5.72
CA GLN A 677 14.41 -22.75 -4.61
C GLN A 677 15.55 -23.77 -4.63
N TYR A 678 16.29 -23.84 -5.74
CA TYR A 678 17.47 -24.68 -5.91
C TYR A 678 18.77 -24.00 -5.46
N ASP A 679 18.74 -22.69 -5.16
CA ASP A 679 19.91 -21.96 -4.66
C ASP A 679 20.16 -22.27 -3.17
N PRO A 680 21.43 -22.46 -2.74
CA PRO A 680 21.74 -22.72 -1.34
C PRO A 680 21.30 -21.61 -0.36
N GLN A 681 21.19 -20.36 -0.83
CA GLN A 681 20.73 -19.23 -0.03
C GLN A 681 19.21 -19.14 0.05
N PHE A 682 18.44 -20.06 -0.55
CA PHE A 682 16.99 -20.00 -0.51
C PHE A 682 16.42 -20.15 0.92
N HIS A 683 15.51 -19.25 1.28
CA HIS A 683 14.75 -19.22 2.52
C HIS A 683 13.25 -19.28 2.18
N PRO A 684 12.56 -20.38 2.52
CA PRO A 684 11.17 -20.57 2.11
C PRO A 684 10.14 -19.76 2.91
N TYR A 685 10.50 -19.30 4.11
CA TYR A 685 9.62 -18.59 5.04
C TYR A 685 10.24 -17.24 5.39
N HIS A 686 9.48 -16.15 5.30
CA HIS A 686 10.00 -14.82 5.59
C HIS A 686 10.31 -14.65 7.08
N ASP A 687 9.36 -15.00 7.96
CA ASP A 687 9.52 -14.88 9.41
C ASP A 687 9.66 -16.25 10.06
N ASN A 688 10.90 -16.72 10.20
CA ASN A 688 11.22 -18.00 10.84
C ASN A 688 12.42 -17.85 11.80
N GLN A 689 12.23 -16.99 12.80
CA GLN A 689 13.24 -16.58 13.78
C GLN A 689 13.96 -17.72 14.50
N PRO A 690 13.32 -18.86 14.83
CA PRO A 690 14.04 -20.00 15.41
C PRO A 690 15.19 -20.51 14.53
N HIS A 691 15.12 -20.31 13.21
CA HIS A 691 16.15 -20.75 12.27
C HIS A 691 17.05 -19.61 11.79
N TYR A 692 16.53 -18.41 11.53
CA TYR A 692 17.30 -17.29 10.97
C TYR A 692 16.60 -15.95 11.17
N HIS A 693 17.36 -14.86 11.01
CA HIS A 693 16.82 -13.51 11.00
C HIS A 693 15.92 -13.29 9.77
N LYS A 694 14.76 -12.63 9.93
CA LYS A 694 13.81 -12.38 8.82
C LYS A 694 14.44 -11.70 7.59
N ASP A 695 15.31 -10.72 7.81
CA ASP A 695 16.04 -10.02 6.74
C ASP A 695 16.94 -10.94 5.90
N ALA A 696 17.36 -12.10 6.43
CA ALA A 696 18.09 -13.10 5.67
C ALA A 696 17.25 -13.74 4.56
N ALA A 697 15.93 -13.85 4.80
CA ALA A 697 14.95 -14.41 3.86
C ALA A 697 14.36 -13.36 2.91
N TYR A 698 14.31 -12.10 3.36
CA TYR A 698 13.61 -10.99 2.72
C TYR A 698 13.82 -10.88 1.21
N HIS A 699 15.04 -11.08 0.70
CA HIS A 699 15.33 -11.13 -0.74
C HIS A 699 15.94 -12.44 -1.22
N ASN A 700 15.87 -13.51 -0.43
CA ASN A 700 16.46 -14.80 -0.75
C ASN A 700 15.42 -15.93 -0.75
N GLY A 701 14.23 -15.69 -1.28
CA GLY A 701 13.20 -16.73 -1.46
C GLY A 701 11.79 -16.20 -1.25
N THR A 702 11.62 -15.28 -0.30
CA THR A 702 10.34 -14.60 -0.02
C THR A 702 9.73 -14.02 -1.31
N ILE A 703 8.42 -14.16 -1.45
CA ILE A 703 7.64 -13.59 -2.55
C ILE A 703 7.27 -12.16 -2.17
N TRP A 704 7.49 -11.22 -3.09
CA TRP A 704 7.08 -9.82 -2.95
C TRP A 704 5.89 -9.56 -3.87
N GLY A 705 4.83 -8.94 -3.34
CA GLY A 705 3.60 -8.72 -4.11
C GLY A 705 3.82 -7.89 -5.38
N TRP A 706 4.59 -6.82 -5.29
CA TRP A 706 4.90 -5.93 -6.43
C TRP A 706 5.68 -6.64 -7.56
N ASN A 707 6.43 -7.72 -7.27
CA ASN A 707 7.15 -8.46 -8.31
C ASN A 707 6.22 -9.14 -9.32
N ALA A 708 4.95 -9.33 -8.97
CA ALA A 708 3.94 -9.77 -9.92
C ALA A 708 3.77 -8.77 -11.08
N GLY A 709 3.97 -7.48 -10.84
CA GLY A 709 3.78 -6.42 -11.81
C GLY A 709 4.57 -6.59 -13.10
N PHE A 710 5.90 -6.59 -12.98
CA PHE A 710 6.79 -6.84 -14.12
C PHE A 710 6.73 -8.29 -14.63
N THR A 711 6.27 -9.24 -13.81
CA THR A 711 6.04 -10.63 -14.25
C THR A 711 4.86 -10.72 -15.22
N VAL A 712 3.73 -10.10 -14.87
CA VAL A 712 2.56 -9.99 -15.75
C VAL A 712 2.94 -9.25 -17.03
N THR A 713 3.63 -8.10 -16.94
CA THR A 713 4.09 -7.35 -18.11
C THR A 713 4.99 -8.19 -19.03
N ALA A 714 5.91 -8.98 -18.47
CA ALA A 714 6.76 -9.85 -19.28
C ALA A 714 5.94 -10.97 -19.97
N LEU A 715 5.01 -11.60 -19.26
CA LEU A 715 4.16 -12.66 -19.84
C LEU A 715 3.25 -12.13 -20.96
N THR A 716 2.60 -10.97 -20.76
CA THR A 716 1.74 -10.34 -21.76
C THR A 716 2.53 -9.83 -22.96
N LEU A 717 3.77 -9.36 -22.75
CA LEU A 717 4.68 -8.97 -23.84
C LEU A 717 4.91 -10.12 -24.83
N TYR A 718 5.00 -11.36 -24.34
CA TYR A 718 5.20 -12.57 -25.15
C TYR A 718 3.91 -13.36 -25.45
N GLY A 719 2.73 -12.79 -25.18
CA GLY A 719 1.42 -13.40 -25.51
C GLY A 719 1.03 -14.59 -24.63
N TYR A 720 1.49 -14.62 -23.37
CA TYR A 720 1.08 -15.61 -22.36
C TYR A 720 -0.03 -15.05 -21.45
N ASP A 721 -1.01 -14.40 -22.06
CA ASP A 721 -2.04 -13.60 -21.36
C ASP A 721 -2.87 -14.44 -20.37
N ASP A 722 -3.32 -15.64 -20.74
CA ASP A 722 -4.08 -16.53 -19.86
C ASP A 722 -3.27 -17.07 -18.67
N PHE A 723 -1.98 -17.32 -18.89
CA PHE A 723 -1.08 -17.78 -17.83
C PHE A 723 -0.77 -16.64 -16.85
N ALA A 724 -0.54 -15.43 -17.36
CA ALA A 724 -0.45 -14.22 -16.55
C ALA A 724 -1.74 -13.99 -15.74
N TYR A 725 -2.90 -14.18 -16.38
CA TYR A 725 -4.18 -14.01 -15.73
C TYR A 725 -4.43 -15.04 -14.63
N SER A 726 -3.91 -16.26 -14.76
CA SER A 726 -3.96 -17.26 -13.68
C SER A 726 -3.25 -16.79 -12.41
N LEU A 727 -2.10 -16.10 -12.54
CA LEU A 727 -1.43 -15.46 -11.41
C LEU A 727 -2.30 -14.32 -10.86
N THR A 728 -2.82 -13.46 -11.73
CA THR A 728 -3.70 -12.35 -11.35
C THR A 728 -4.92 -12.82 -10.57
N LYS A 729 -5.53 -13.96 -10.93
CA LYS A 729 -6.64 -14.55 -10.18
C LYS A 729 -6.25 -14.98 -8.77
N ASN A 730 -5.01 -15.41 -8.54
CA ASN A 730 -4.53 -15.66 -7.19
C ASN A 730 -4.35 -14.35 -6.40
N LEU A 731 -3.81 -13.30 -7.04
CA LEU A 731 -3.69 -11.99 -6.40
C LEU A 731 -5.07 -11.37 -6.08
N VAL A 732 -6.08 -11.61 -6.91
CA VAL A 732 -7.50 -11.28 -6.62
C VAL A 732 -7.95 -11.93 -5.31
N ASP A 733 -7.64 -13.21 -5.10
CA ASP A 733 -7.97 -13.92 -3.86
C ASP A 733 -7.23 -13.31 -2.66
N GLN A 734 -5.95 -12.97 -2.81
CA GLN A 734 -5.18 -12.30 -1.78
C GLN A 734 -5.79 -10.94 -1.38
N ILE A 735 -6.17 -10.12 -2.36
CA ILE A 735 -6.78 -8.79 -2.13
C ILE A 735 -8.15 -8.89 -1.44
N LEU A 736 -8.99 -9.84 -1.86
CA LEU A 736 -10.38 -9.88 -1.41
C LEU A 736 -10.60 -10.76 -0.19
N TYR A 737 -9.78 -11.80 0.00
CA TYR A 737 -10.09 -12.89 0.92
C TYR A 737 -8.93 -13.31 1.84
N GLN A 738 -7.76 -12.68 1.75
CA GLN A 738 -6.64 -12.89 2.68
C GLN A 738 -6.25 -11.57 3.38
N GLY A 739 -5.61 -11.67 4.55
CA GLY A 739 -5.15 -10.51 5.32
C GLY A 739 -6.20 -9.41 5.50
N HIS A 740 -5.72 -8.15 5.48
CA HIS A 740 -6.58 -6.96 5.46
C HIS A 740 -7.32 -6.87 4.14
N ARG A 741 -8.66 -6.82 4.22
CA ARG A 741 -9.52 -6.84 3.04
C ARG A 741 -9.33 -5.60 2.17
N GLY A 742 -9.21 -5.81 0.86
CA GLY A 742 -9.11 -4.75 -0.14
C GLY A 742 -7.69 -4.25 -0.44
N THR A 743 -6.66 -4.87 0.13
CA THR A 743 -5.25 -4.49 -0.04
C THR A 743 -4.35 -5.72 -0.16
N MET A 744 -3.08 -5.52 -0.49
CA MET A 744 -2.05 -6.57 -0.54
C MET A 744 -1.02 -6.39 0.58
N SER A 745 -0.50 -7.50 1.10
CA SER A 745 0.66 -7.49 1.99
C SER A 745 1.96 -7.21 1.24
N GLU A 746 3.01 -6.98 2.00
CA GLU A 746 4.37 -6.81 1.49
C GLU A 746 4.93 -8.12 0.95
N ASN A 747 4.84 -9.16 1.78
CA ASN A 747 5.51 -10.42 1.55
C ASN A 747 4.56 -11.59 1.71
N VAL A 748 4.94 -12.66 1.03
CA VAL A 748 4.29 -13.96 1.08
C VAL A 748 5.37 -15.03 1.21
N ASP A 749 5.11 -16.04 2.04
CA ASP A 749 6.01 -17.18 2.15
C ASP A 749 6.08 -17.96 0.83
N ALA A 750 7.27 -18.41 0.48
CA ALA A 750 7.46 -19.20 -0.74
C ALA A 750 6.82 -20.58 -0.58
N PHE A 751 6.95 -21.21 0.59
CA PHE A 751 6.33 -22.50 0.87
C PHE A 751 5.08 -22.30 1.73
N LEU A 752 4.06 -23.12 1.48
CA LEU A 752 2.81 -23.09 2.25
C LEU A 752 3.04 -23.58 3.67
N GLY A 753 2.28 -23.03 4.62
CA GLY A 753 2.27 -23.51 6.01
C GLY A 753 1.59 -24.88 6.15
N ASP A 754 1.57 -25.42 7.37
CA ASP A 754 0.98 -26.73 7.68
C ASP A 754 -0.51 -26.85 7.28
N ASN A 755 -1.22 -25.72 7.25
CA ASN A 755 -2.62 -25.63 6.84
C ASN A 755 -2.83 -25.54 5.32
N GLN A 756 -1.76 -25.65 4.52
CA GLN A 756 -1.75 -25.53 3.06
C GLN A 756 -2.26 -24.17 2.54
N ASN A 757 -2.26 -23.14 3.39
CA ASN A 757 -2.61 -21.78 2.99
C ASN A 757 -1.36 -20.94 2.79
N VAL A 758 -1.54 -19.88 2.01
CA VAL A 758 -0.55 -18.82 1.84
C VAL A 758 -0.39 -18.07 3.16
N THR A 759 0.86 -17.88 3.59
CA THR A 759 1.19 -17.09 4.77
C THR A 759 1.64 -15.70 4.34
N LEU A 760 0.91 -14.67 4.79
CA LEU A 760 1.25 -13.26 4.57
C LEU A 760 2.20 -12.76 5.67
N SER A 761 3.13 -11.90 5.31
CA SER A 761 4.09 -11.30 6.24
C SER A 761 4.56 -9.92 5.76
N GLY A 762 5.40 -9.25 6.55
CA GLY A 762 5.74 -7.85 6.30
C GLY A 762 4.53 -6.93 6.53
N THR A 763 4.54 -5.73 5.94
CA THR A 763 3.41 -4.78 6.08
C THR A 763 2.13 -5.44 5.59
N TYR A 764 1.03 -5.27 6.30
CA TYR A 764 -0.24 -5.89 5.91
C TYR A 764 -0.93 -5.17 4.74
N ALA A 765 -0.54 -3.91 4.49
CA ALA A 765 -1.01 -3.09 3.38
C ALA A 765 0.19 -2.35 2.76
N GLN A 766 0.45 -2.55 1.47
CA GLN A 766 1.71 -2.13 0.85
C GLN A 766 1.47 -1.45 -0.51
N ALA A 767 2.04 -0.25 -0.69
CA ALA A 767 1.65 0.70 -1.74
C ALA A 767 2.01 0.24 -3.17
N TRP A 768 3.28 -0.09 -3.40
CA TRP A 768 3.81 -0.65 -4.64
C TRP A 768 3.15 -1.97 -5.09
N SER A 769 2.72 -2.86 -4.18
CA SER A 769 1.99 -4.09 -4.53
C SER A 769 0.63 -3.79 -5.15
N VAL A 770 -0.20 -2.97 -4.48
CA VAL A 770 -1.51 -2.58 -5.03
C VAL A 770 -1.38 -1.67 -6.25
N SER A 771 -0.31 -0.87 -6.32
CA SER A 771 0.05 -0.08 -7.50
C SER A 771 0.29 -0.96 -8.71
N GLU A 772 1.16 -1.96 -8.62
CA GLU A 772 1.50 -2.81 -9.77
C GLU A 772 0.29 -3.62 -10.26
N PHE A 773 -0.57 -4.11 -9.35
CA PHE A 773 -1.83 -4.75 -9.73
C PHE A 773 -2.74 -3.79 -10.51
N THR A 774 -2.90 -2.55 -10.03
CA THR A 774 -3.69 -1.51 -10.72
C THR A 774 -3.07 -1.16 -12.07
N ARG A 775 -1.75 -0.97 -12.12
CA ARG A 775 -0.99 -0.64 -13.33
C ARG A 775 -1.20 -1.70 -14.40
N ASN A 776 -1.09 -2.99 -14.05
CA ASN A 776 -1.32 -4.08 -15.00
C ASN A 776 -2.72 -4.04 -15.61
N GLY A 777 -3.75 -3.70 -14.83
CA GLY A 777 -5.11 -3.57 -15.35
C GLY A 777 -5.23 -2.60 -16.53
N PHE A 778 -4.60 -1.44 -16.43
CA PHE A 778 -4.70 -0.39 -17.44
C PHE A 778 -3.61 -0.47 -18.53
N GLN A 779 -2.36 -0.70 -18.16
CA GLN A 779 -1.22 -0.64 -19.09
C GLN A 779 -0.93 -1.96 -19.80
N ASP A 780 -1.28 -3.10 -19.20
CA ASP A 780 -1.00 -4.43 -19.74
C ASP A 780 -2.27 -5.11 -20.29
N TYR A 781 -3.30 -5.32 -19.46
CA TYR A 781 -4.53 -6.00 -19.90
C TYR A 781 -5.35 -5.14 -20.85
N LEU A 782 -5.74 -3.93 -20.43
CA LEU A 782 -6.38 -2.96 -21.33
C LEU A 782 -5.41 -2.48 -22.42
N GLY A 783 -4.11 -2.44 -22.10
CA GLY A 783 -3.06 -2.04 -23.04
C GLY A 783 -3.05 -0.54 -23.37
N TYR A 784 -3.61 0.30 -22.50
CA TYR A 784 -3.65 1.74 -22.70
C TYR A 784 -2.32 2.39 -22.31
N GLN A 785 -1.62 2.91 -23.31
CA GLN A 785 -0.28 3.49 -23.17
C GLN A 785 -0.20 4.82 -23.93
N PRO A 786 -0.62 5.94 -23.32
CA PRO A 786 -0.54 7.24 -23.97
C PRO A 786 0.92 7.69 -24.15
N ASN A 787 1.13 8.52 -25.16
CA ASN A 787 2.33 9.31 -25.38
C ASN A 787 1.89 10.66 -25.99
N LEU A 788 1.19 11.45 -25.17
CA LEU A 788 0.53 12.68 -25.58
C LEU A 788 1.52 13.77 -25.97
N ILE A 789 2.74 13.76 -25.43
CA ILE A 789 3.80 14.71 -25.82
C ILE A 789 4.25 14.52 -27.27
N GLU A 790 4.13 13.29 -27.81
CA GLU A 790 4.36 12.93 -29.21
C GLU A 790 3.06 12.86 -30.03
N GLY A 791 1.90 13.14 -29.42
CA GLY A 791 0.60 13.07 -30.09
C GLY A 791 0.14 11.64 -30.43
N ILE A 792 0.56 10.65 -29.66
CA ILE A 792 0.26 9.22 -29.90
C ILE A 792 -0.49 8.61 -28.72
N ILE A 793 -1.44 7.74 -29.02
CA ILE A 793 -2.02 6.78 -28.06
C ILE A 793 -1.70 5.39 -28.57
N THR A 794 -1.09 4.55 -27.74
CA THR A 794 -0.98 3.11 -28.04
C THR A 794 -2.08 2.35 -27.33
N LEU A 795 -2.80 1.49 -28.05
CA LEU A 795 -3.70 0.49 -27.52
C LEU A 795 -3.15 -0.90 -27.87
N ALA A 796 -2.67 -1.63 -26.87
CA ALA A 796 -2.01 -2.93 -27.01
C ALA A 796 -2.67 -3.99 -26.10
N PRO A 797 -3.96 -4.32 -26.32
CA PRO A 797 -4.73 -5.10 -25.37
C PRO A 797 -4.23 -6.56 -25.31
N SER A 798 -3.93 -7.03 -24.10
CA SER A 798 -3.53 -8.41 -23.81
C SER A 798 -4.67 -9.10 -23.06
N LEU A 799 -5.71 -9.50 -23.78
CA LEU A 799 -6.99 -9.89 -23.18
C LEU A 799 -7.04 -11.39 -22.86
N PRO A 800 -7.19 -11.78 -21.58
CA PRO A 800 -7.38 -13.18 -21.21
C PRO A 800 -8.66 -13.73 -21.86
N SER A 801 -8.67 -15.04 -22.10
CA SER A 801 -9.78 -15.76 -22.70
C SER A 801 -11.06 -15.69 -21.88
N GLU A 802 -10.95 -15.55 -20.55
CA GLU A 802 -12.08 -15.35 -19.64
C GLU A 802 -12.82 -14.02 -19.87
N TRP A 803 -12.16 -13.03 -20.49
CA TRP A 803 -12.79 -11.75 -20.83
C TRP A 803 -13.53 -11.85 -22.16
N ASN A 804 -14.85 -11.93 -22.05
CA ASN A 804 -15.77 -11.95 -23.17
C ASN A 804 -16.27 -10.55 -23.54
N LYS A 805 -16.23 -9.62 -22.59
CA LYS A 805 -16.53 -8.20 -22.80
C LYS A 805 -15.82 -7.34 -21.77
N PHE A 806 -15.55 -6.09 -22.11
CA PHE A 806 -15.26 -5.05 -21.14
C PHE A 806 -15.75 -3.70 -21.65
N HIS A 807 -15.89 -2.76 -20.72
CA HIS A 807 -16.02 -1.34 -20.99
C HIS A 807 -14.89 -0.60 -20.27
N ALA A 808 -14.24 0.34 -20.94
CA ALA A 808 -13.23 1.19 -20.34
C ALA A 808 -13.39 2.66 -20.73
N GLU A 809 -13.06 3.55 -19.80
CA GLU A 809 -13.02 4.99 -19.97
C GLU A 809 -11.69 5.52 -19.40
N VAL A 810 -10.86 6.10 -20.27
CA VAL A 810 -9.52 6.58 -19.94
C VAL A 810 -9.29 8.01 -20.45
N ASP A 811 -8.50 8.79 -19.72
CA ASP A 811 -8.17 10.18 -20.08
C ASP A 811 -7.11 10.21 -21.18
N VAL A 812 -7.32 11.06 -22.20
CA VAL A 812 -6.48 11.18 -23.42
C VAL A 812 -5.98 12.60 -23.70
N ALA A 813 -6.47 13.59 -22.95
CA ALA A 813 -5.96 14.96 -22.87
C ALA A 813 -6.67 15.67 -21.71
N VAL A 814 -6.31 16.93 -21.43
CA VAL A 814 -7.08 17.77 -20.50
C VAL A 814 -8.55 17.83 -20.97
N ASN A 815 -9.45 17.27 -20.17
CA ASN A 815 -10.89 17.19 -20.39
C ASN A 815 -11.36 16.34 -21.59
N ASN A 816 -10.53 15.43 -22.14
CA ASN A 816 -10.95 14.53 -23.22
C ASN A 816 -10.76 13.06 -22.82
N ARG A 817 -11.66 12.18 -23.30
CA ARG A 817 -11.70 10.76 -22.93
C ARG A 817 -11.83 9.84 -24.14
N LEU A 818 -11.21 8.67 -24.03
CA LEU A 818 -11.38 7.53 -24.92
C LEU A 818 -12.26 6.48 -24.24
N LEU A 819 -13.38 6.17 -24.89
CA LEU A 819 -14.26 5.06 -24.53
C LEU A 819 -13.91 3.84 -25.37
N ILE A 820 -13.80 2.68 -24.71
CA ILE A 820 -13.43 1.41 -25.33
C ILE A 820 -14.44 0.36 -24.88
N ASP A 821 -15.30 -0.06 -25.80
CA ASP A 821 -16.11 -1.27 -25.60
C ASP A 821 -15.45 -2.43 -26.34
N PHE A 822 -15.43 -3.60 -25.70
CA PHE A 822 -14.92 -4.82 -26.31
C PHE A 822 -15.93 -5.95 -26.17
N LYS A 823 -15.99 -6.79 -27.20
CA LYS A 823 -16.70 -8.09 -27.18
C LYS A 823 -15.92 -9.14 -27.95
N ARG A 824 -15.88 -10.36 -27.41
CA ARG A 824 -15.39 -11.56 -28.08
C ARG A 824 -16.58 -12.41 -28.52
N ASN A 825 -16.62 -12.83 -29.78
CA ASN A 825 -17.68 -13.70 -30.27
C ASN A 825 -17.33 -15.19 -30.06
N ALA A 826 -18.30 -16.08 -30.32
CA ALA A 826 -18.13 -17.53 -30.14
C ALA A 826 -17.05 -18.17 -31.05
N LYS A 827 -16.60 -17.47 -32.09
CA LYS A 827 -15.50 -17.90 -32.97
C LYS A 827 -14.14 -17.31 -32.56
N GLY A 828 -14.06 -16.60 -31.44
CA GLY A 828 -12.83 -15.96 -30.95
C GLY A 828 -12.48 -14.63 -31.61
N GLU A 829 -13.28 -14.15 -32.58
CA GLU A 829 -13.10 -12.82 -33.18
C GLU A 829 -13.33 -11.74 -32.13
N GLN A 830 -12.46 -10.73 -32.16
CA GLN A 830 -12.40 -9.62 -31.23
C GLN A 830 -13.00 -8.37 -31.89
N CYS A 831 -14.02 -7.80 -31.27
CA CYS A 831 -14.66 -6.57 -31.73
C CYS A 831 -14.44 -5.45 -30.71
N TYR A 832 -13.86 -4.34 -31.14
CA TYR A 832 -13.67 -3.14 -30.33
C TYR A 832 -14.49 -2.00 -30.93
N ILE A 833 -15.15 -1.22 -30.07
CA ILE A 833 -15.77 0.04 -30.44
C ILE A 833 -15.02 1.13 -29.70
N LEU A 834 -14.29 1.95 -30.44
CA LEU A 834 -13.53 3.07 -29.89
C LEU A 834 -14.28 4.36 -30.16
N THR A 835 -14.53 5.15 -29.12
CA THR A 835 -15.19 6.46 -29.25
C THR A 835 -14.38 7.52 -28.53
N MET A 836 -14.01 8.56 -29.26
CA MET A 836 -13.38 9.76 -28.70
C MET A 836 -14.42 10.84 -28.52
N LEU A 837 -14.46 11.44 -27.33
CA LEU A 837 -15.49 12.43 -26.99
C LEU A 837 -15.27 13.76 -27.71
N GLU A 838 -14.01 14.18 -27.89
CA GLU A 838 -13.67 15.41 -28.57
C GLU A 838 -12.60 15.25 -29.65
N GLN A 839 -12.60 16.21 -30.59
CA GLN A 839 -11.78 16.20 -31.80
C GLN A 839 -10.33 16.48 -31.41
N ASN A 840 -9.41 15.68 -31.94
CA ASN A 840 -7.99 15.82 -31.66
C ASN A 840 -7.19 15.36 -32.89
N ASN A 841 -5.89 15.65 -32.87
CA ASN A 841 -4.96 15.27 -33.93
C ASN A 841 -4.07 14.09 -33.50
N LEU A 842 -4.55 13.24 -32.58
CA LEU A 842 -3.75 12.12 -32.08
C LEU A 842 -3.73 10.95 -33.06
N SER A 843 -2.63 10.21 -33.07
CA SER A 843 -2.53 8.94 -33.79
C SER A 843 -2.78 7.78 -32.84
N LEU A 844 -3.65 6.85 -33.21
CA LEU A 844 -3.82 5.58 -32.50
C LEU A 844 -2.88 4.53 -33.09
N VAL A 845 -1.95 4.03 -32.29
CA VAL A 845 -1.17 2.84 -32.60
C VAL A 845 -1.88 1.64 -31.98
N LEU A 846 -2.43 0.78 -32.83
CA LEU A 846 -3.12 -0.43 -32.39
C LEU A 846 -2.17 -1.62 -32.53
N LYS A 847 -1.87 -2.31 -31.41
CA LYS A 847 -1.03 -3.52 -31.38
C LYS A 847 -1.88 -4.72 -30.96
N LEU A 848 -2.01 -5.71 -31.83
CA LEU A 848 -2.90 -6.87 -31.63
C LEU A 848 -2.09 -8.17 -31.62
N THR A 849 -2.43 -9.07 -30.71
CA THR A 849 -1.78 -10.38 -30.56
C THR A 849 -2.60 -11.45 -31.29
N ALA A 850 -1.97 -12.17 -32.22
CA ALA A 850 -2.56 -13.33 -32.90
C ALA A 850 -2.52 -14.58 -32.00
N ASP A 851 -3.27 -15.62 -32.37
CA ASP A 851 -3.39 -16.88 -31.61
C ASP A 851 -2.05 -17.60 -31.44
N ASP A 852 -1.16 -17.48 -32.43
CA ASP A 852 0.22 -18.01 -32.38
C ASP A 852 1.18 -17.16 -31.54
N LYS A 853 0.68 -16.12 -30.85
CA LYS A 853 1.42 -15.14 -30.03
C LYS A 853 2.31 -14.17 -30.82
N SER A 854 2.22 -14.14 -32.15
CA SER A 854 2.82 -13.05 -32.94
C SER A 854 2.04 -11.74 -32.74
N LYS A 855 2.73 -10.59 -32.85
CA LYS A 855 2.10 -9.27 -32.67
C LYS A 855 2.13 -8.46 -33.96
N TYR A 856 1.00 -7.83 -34.23
CA TYR A 856 0.78 -6.99 -35.41
C TYR A 856 0.41 -5.58 -35.00
N GLN A 857 0.79 -4.61 -35.83
CA GLN A 857 0.54 -3.19 -35.60
C GLN A 857 -0.15 -2.55 -36.81
N THR A 858 -1.00 -1.57 -36.53
CA THR A 858 -1.40 -0.55 -37.51
C THR A 858 -1.52 0.81 -36.84
N ILE A 859 -1.49 1.87 -37.65
CA ILE A 859 -1.61 3.26 -37.19
C ILE A 859 -2.85 3.86 -37.82
N LEU A 860 -3.73 4.42 -36.98
CA LEU A 860 -5.01 4.96 -37.37
C LEU A 860 -5.09 6.44 -36.97
N PRO A 861 -5.61 7.32 -37.84
CA PRO A 861 -5.95 8.67 -37.42
C PRO A 861 -7.15 8.61 -36.48
N ILE A 862 -7.04 9.24 -35.31
CA ILE A 862 -8.20 9.45 -34.46
C ILE A 862 -8.89 10.73 -34.94
N SER A 863 -10.04 10.60 -35.60
CA SER A 863 -10.92 11.74 -35.86
C SER A 863 -12.18 11.64 -35.00
N ASN A 864 -13.08 12.62 -35.07
CA ASN A 864 -14.29 12.79 -34.23
C ASN A 864 -15.39 11.72 -34.44
N GLN A 865 -15.03 10.45 -34.44
CA GLN A 865 -15.93 9.36 -34.82
C GLN A 865 -15.72 8.15 -33.93
N THR A 866 -16.84 7.47 -33.68
CA THR A 866 -16.84 6.09 -33.23
C THR A 866 -16.33 5.20 -34.38
N MET A 867 -15.39 4.31 -34.10
CA MET A 867 -14.90 3.31 -35.07
C MET A 867 -15.13 1.90 -34.54
N GLU A 868 -15.54 0.99 -35.42
CA GLU A 868 -15.66 -0.44 -35.12
C GLU A 868 -14.45 -1.19 -35.70
N LEU A 869 -13.67 -1.82 -34.82
CA LEU A 869 -12.53 -2.65 -35.17
C LEU A 869 -12.91 -4.13 -34.99
N ARG A 870 -12.69 -4.96 -36.00
CA ARG A 870 -12.85 -6.42 -35.92
C ARG A 870 -11.56 -7.12 -36.27
N PHE A 871 -10.99 -7.84 -35.31
CA PHE A 871 -9.76 -8.59 -35.46
C PHE A 871 -10.00 -10.08 -35.32
N ASN A 872 -9.54 -10.85 -36.31
CA ASN A 872 -9.50 -12.30 -36.25
C ASN A 872 -8.09 -12.76 -35.83
N PRO A 873 -7.90 -13.27 -34.59
CA PRO A 873 -6.59 -13.67 -34.09
C PRO A 873 -6.00 -14.89 -34.81
N TYR A 874 -6.80 -15.70 -35.50
CA TYR A 874 -6.32 -16.90 -36.20
C TYR A 874 -5.80 -16.60 -37.61
N SER A 875 -6.44 -15.67 -38.33
CA SER A 875 -6.00 -15.25 -39.67
C SER A 875 -5.15 -13.98 -39.66
N ALA A 876 -5.01 -13.31 -38.50
CA ALA A 876 -4.38 -12.01 -38.35
C ALA A 876 -4.96 -10.96 -39.33
N GLN A 877 -6.28 -10.96 -39.53
CA GLN A 877 -6.98 -9.98 -40.36
C GLN A 877 -7.70 -8.95 -39.49
N LEU A 878 -7.58 -7.67 -39.86
CA LEU A 878 -8.23 -6.54 -39.21
C LEU A 878 -9.19 -5.87 -40.19
N PHE A 879 -10.42 -5.65 -39.75
CA PHE A 879 -11.41 -4.81 -40.44
C PHE A 879 -11.74 -3.59 -39.59
N ILE A 880 -11.88 -2.44 -40.23
CA ILE A 880 -12.29 -1.19 -39.60
C ILE A 880 -13.49 -0.66 -40.37
N ASP A 881 -14.62 -0.51 -39.70
CA ASP A 881 -15.91 -0.13 -40.29
C ASP A 881 -16.26 -0.95 -41.56
N GLY A 882 -15.92 -2.25 -41.52
CA GLY A 882 -16.18 -3.21 -42.60
C GLY A 882 -15.14 -3.23 -43.73
N VAL A 883 -14.11 -2.37 -43.69
CA VAL A 883 -13.01 -2.33 -44.67
C VAL A 883 -11.80 -3.08 -44.11
N GLU A 884 -11.19 -3.96 -44.90
CA GLU A 884 -9.96 -4.67 -44.50
C GLU A 884 -8.78 -3.69 -44.45
N TYR A 885 -8.03 -3.70 -43.34
CA TYR A 885 -6.84 -2.89 -43.13
C TYR A 885 -5.59 -3.76 -43.11
N LYS A 886 -4.53 -3.25 -43.74
CA LYS A 886 -3.21 -3.88 -43.65
C LYS A 886 -2.63 -3.66 -42.25
N ILE A 887 -2.13 -4.73 -41.66
CA ILE A 887 -1.38 -4.73 -40.41
C ILE A 887 0.04 -5.25 -40.68
N GLU A 888 1.02 -4.75 -39.93
CA GLU A 888 2.43 -5.12 -40.02
C GLU A 888 2.82 -6.02 -38.84
N GLN A 889 3.50 -7.13 -39.10
CA GLN A 889 4.04 -7.95 -38.04
C GLN A 889 5.24 -7.25 -37.38
N ILE A 890 5.08 -6.86 -36.11
CA ILE A 890 6.14 -6.18 -35.32
C ILE A 890 6.86 -7.14 -34.37
N GLN A 891 6.31 -8.34 -34.15
CA GLN A 891 6.91 -9.37 -33.32
C GLN A 891 6.58 -10.77 -33.87
N SER A 892 7.60 -11.58 -34.07
CA SER A 892 7.46 -13.01 -34.35
C SER A 892 6.96 -13.77 -33.12
N SER A 893 6.39 -14.96 -33.33
CA SER A 893 6.10 -15.87 -32.21
C SER A 893 7.40 -16.37 -31.57
N TYR A 894 7.47 -16.32 -30.25
CA TYR A 894 8.54 -16.91 -29.44
C TYR A 894 8.11 -18.21 -28.75
N GLN A 895 6.95 -18.76 -29.14
CA GLN A 895 6.38 -19.96 -28.50
C GLN A 895 7.31 -21.17 -28.57
N VAL A 896 8.12 -21.29 -29.63
CA VAL A 896 9.11 -22.38 -29.77
C VAL A 896 10.21 -22.28 -28.71
N LEU A 897 10.62 -21.07 -28.33
CA LEU A 897 11.68 -20.84 -27.34
C LEU A 897 11.15 -20.90 -25.91
N ILE A 898 10.00 -20.27 -25.66
CA ILE A 898 9.39 -20.22 -24.31
C ILE A 898 8.70 -21.54 -23.98
N GLY A 899 8.07 -22.19 -24.97
CA GLY A 899 7.34 -23.43 -24.79
C GLY A 899 6.02 -23.24 -24.02
N ARG A 900 5.56 -24.32 -23.38
CA ARG A 900 4.39 -24.28 -22.51
C ARG A 900 4.84 -23.96 -21.08
N LEU A 901 4.33 -22.87 -20.53
CA LEU A 901 4.59 -22.49 -19.14
C LEU A 901 3.62 -23.18 -18.19
N SER A 902 4.11 -23.47 -16.99
CA SER A 902 3.35 -23.95 -15.84
C SER A 902 3.96 -23.36 -14.57
N PHE A 903 3.14 -23.14 -13.55
CA PHE A 903 3.67 -22.68 -12.25
C PHE A 903 4.68 -23.68 -11.70
N ALA A 904 5.83 -23.16 -11.28
CA ALA A 904 6.75 -23.90 -10.45
C ALA A 904 6.04 -24.32 -9.15
N GLN A 905 6.47 -25.42 -8.56
CA GLN A 905 5.92 -25.95 -7.31
C GLN A 905 7.01 -26.02 -6.25
N PRO A 906 6.67 -25.81 -4.97
CA PRO A 906 7.58 -26.11 -3.86
C PRO A 906 8.12 -27.54 -3.96
N ASP A 907 9.44 -27.68 -4.16
CA ASP A 907 10.12 -28.96 -4.15
C ASP A 907 10.49 -29.33 -2.71
N LEU A 908 9.55 -29.96 -2.02
CA LEU A 908 9.70 -30.40 -0.63
C LEU A 908 10.79 -31.47 -0.42
N LYS A 909 11.38 -32.02 -1.51
CA LYS A 909 12.53 -32.92 -1.39
C LYS A 909 13.82 -32.16 -1.12
N ILE A 910 13.88 -30.89 -1.50
CA ILE A 910 14.99 -30.01 -1.19
C ILE A 910 14.85 -29.59 0.26
N LYS A 911 15.95 -29.71 1.00
CA LYS A 911 16.08 -29.13 2.32
C LYS A 911 16.97 -27.90 2.18
N PRO A 912 16.41 -26.68 2.14
CA PRO A 912 17.23 -25.48 2.05
C PRO A 912 18.22 -25.40 3.22
N GLN A 913 19.43 -24.88 3.00
CA GLN A 913 20.45 -24.78 4.06
C GLN A 913 19.95 -23.97 5.25
N ALA A 914 19.12 -22.97 4.98
CA ALA A 914 18.44 -22.14 5.97
C ALA A 914 17.59 -22.94 6.99
N LEU A 915 17.05 -24.10 6.61
CA LEU A 915 16.28 -24.95 7.51
C LEU A 915 17.13 -26.06 8.17
N GLN A 916 18.31 -26.34 7.64
CA GLN A 916 19.20 -27.39 8.14
C GLN A 916 20.17 -26.89 9.20
N THR A 917 20.65 -25.64 9.05
CA THR A 917 21.65 -25.05 9.95
C THR A 917 21.17 -23.68 10.41
N GLN A 918 21.07 -23.51 11.74
CA GLN A 918 20.62 -22.27 12.34
C GLN A 918 21.57 -21.12 12.00
N HIS A 919 21.02 -19.98 11.57
CA HIS A 919 21.73 -18.78 11.13
C HIS A 919 22.78 -19.04 10.03
N TRP A 920 22.56 -20.04 9.15
CA TRP A 920 23.54 -20.44 8.14
C TRP A 920 24.05 -19.28 7.27
N LEU A 921 23.13 -18.48 6.70
CA LEU A 921 23.50 -17.36 5.83
C LEU A 921 24.24 -16.27 6.61
N GLN A 922 23.81 -16.01 7.85
CA GLN A 922 24.47 -15.03 8.73
C GLN A 922 25.94 -15.41 8.93
N GLN A 923 26.22 -16.68 9.23
CA GLN A 923 27.59 -17.19 9.37
C GLN A 923 28.40 -17.05 8.08
N GLN A 924 27.78 -17.15 6.89
CA GLN A 924 28.48 -16.88 5.63
C GLN A 924 28.85 -15.40 5.51
N VAL A 925 27.89 -14.52 5.76
CA VAL A 925 28.06 -13.06 5.67
C VAL A 925 29.13 -12.58 6.64
N GLU A 926 29.09 -13.01 7.90
CA GLU A 926 30.07 -12.65 8.93
C GLU A 926 31.48 -13.15 8.58
N ARG A 927 31.62 -14.35 8.00
CA ARG A 927 32.92 -14.87 7.55
C ARG A 927 33.50 -14.07 6.38
N LEU A 928 32.67 -13.64 5.44
CA LEU A 928 33.13 -12.79 4.34
C LEU A 928 33.52 -11.39 4.85
N ALA A 929 32.80 -10.88 5.85
CA ALA A 929 33.13 -9.62 6.49
C ALA A 929 34.49 -9.65 7.19
N SER A 930 34.81 -10.71 7.95
CA SER A 930 36.08 -10.82 8.67
C SER A 930 37.30 -10.95 7.75
N ILE A 931 37.13 -11.55 6.57
CA ILE A 931 38.20 -11.65 5.57
C ILE A 931 38.55 -10.27 4.97
N ASN A 932 37.56 -9.38 4.83
CA ASN A 932 37.76 -8.06 4.24
C ASN A 932 38.27 -6.99 5.23
N THR A 933 38.28 -7.27 6.54
CA THR A 933 38.85 -6.34 7.55
C THR A 933 40.36 -6.51 7.77
N ASP A 934 40.95 -7.60 7.27
CA ASP A 934 42.39 -7.91 7.38
C ASP A 934 43.20 -7.51 6.11
N SER A 935 42.55 -6.82 5.17
CA SER A 935 43.14 -6.23 3.94
C SER A 935 42.95 -4.73 3.92
#